data_AF-A0A317J3U0-F1
#
_entry.id   AF-A0A317J3U0-F1
#
_cell.length_a   1.000
_cell.length_b   1.000
_cell.length_c   1.000
_cell.angle_alpha   90.00
_cell.angle_beta   90.00
_cell.angle_gamma   90.00
#
_symmetry.space_group_name_H-M   'P 1'
#
loop_
_entity.id
_entity.type
_entity.pdbx_description
1 polymer ?
#
loop_
_entity_poly.entity_id
_entity_poly.type
_entity_poly.pdbx_seq_one_letter_code
_entity_poly.pdbx_strand_id
1 'polypeptide(L)'
;MRRMTAAIVWLGISNGITQAATLAPRVLVLVNDRMPAEAGTGGTGASVFVGQYYARQRSIPDNNILHVQASTDEFVSYDDYQAQIETPVRRFLDANGGAMRKQIVYIVPIYGIPVKTRTADGQTLAVDSALSGMYPTPATVIRFANPYSAATGTRPPHFDVWADQRETTGVWKMFIVSRLDGPSAVIARGLVDKAIAAEPALNLKSGSGYFDYQGTRSPSEWQYAVDEDMRKGADLSKSKGFSTVLHTQRDSACGAMIHPGSAYYYDASAKNLYVASYGVETAATRSFASLTEGDIVVGVRGSTNNTGNFAYVTLATADAKGYIKLTYPLAPFTQYNATDQIVLEKMAGGASSKVTVPVDMSMQEVINGVKEFRFHVENGLISVMRNGAPLISLTDTKAMPLNLVNVSAGSLCWDYVLTGIQVSDKSGAMLLNENFASNSAASYQWSLTPLQGQNALWAWGWYGTAFDAYRFVPGAVGAQLTSYTAGTIRKPLNPDPTVASLADRRWGANWVPRMLEEGVTGTWGAVDEPFANFYASGTNFFDHFWSGYNFGESFYIAENVLRWTMVAIGDPLYAPAVFQKAGMRVVNTASYQEGAIAPGELVTIFGSGLGPAGGAAGVIRDGVLDRQAAGTRVLFDSSPAPLLYASDQQVNAIVPYSIAGQAATQLRVEVNGVPTDPLQLPVTASAPGLLSADASGTGQGAILNQDYSFNSPANPAARGSTVMLFGTGEGQTDLPATEGTITDGVRRISGPVSVSIGGVEGPAQFAGAAPGQLAGVFQVNAVVPENIQPGAAVPVVVRISGNASQAAITLAVQ
;
A
#
# COMPACT_ATOMS: atom_id res chain seq x y z
N MET A 1 33.57 -41.81 -15.16
CA MET A 1 33.03 -41.12 -16.36
C MET A 1 31.51 -40.92 -16.28
N ARG A 2 30.64 -41.93 -16.45
CA ARG A 2 29.16 -41.75 -16.32
C ARG A 2 28.67 -41.19 -14.97
N ARG A 3 29.42 -41.40 -13.87
CA ARG A 3 29.02 -40.97 -12.51
C ARG A 3 29.24 -39.47 -12.21
N MET A 4 30.14 -38.77 -12.90
CA MET A 4 30.46 -37.36 -12.60
C MET A 4 29.50 -36.39 -13.31
N THR A 5 29.21 -36.64 -14.59
CA THR A 5 28.24 -35.87 -15.39
C THR A 5 26.80 -36.06 -14.87
N ALA A 6 26.47 -37.27 -14.40
CA ALA A 6 25.19 -37.54 -13.75
C ALA A 6 25.06 -36.87 -12.38
N ALA A 7 26.13 -36.84 -11.56
CA ALA A 7 26.07 -36.27 -10.21
C ALA A 7 25.88 -34.75 -10.18
N ILE A 8 26.50 -34.00 -11.10
CA ILE A 8 26.44 -32.52 -11.10
C ILE A 8 25.04 -32.01 -11.45
N VAL A 9 24.36 -32.64 -12.42
CA VAL A 9 22.99 -32.25 -12.82
C VAL A 9 21.94 -32.74 -11.82
N TRP A 10 22.14 -33.92 -11.21
CA TRP A 10 21.16 -34.50 -10.28
C TRP A 10 21.16 -33.79 -8.91
N LEU A 11 22.33 -33.47 -8.33
CA LEU A 11 22.42 -32.89 -6.97
C LEU A 11 21.81 -31.49 -6.82
N GLY A 12 21.80 -30.68 -7.88
CA GLY A 12 21.23 -29.33 -7.88
C GLY A 12 19.71 -29.29 -8.11
N ILE A 13 19.14 -30.33 -8.72
CA ILE A 13 17.73 -30.38 -9.14
C ILE A 13 16.89 -31.34 -8.27
N SER A 14 17.54 -32.30 -7.60
CA SER A 14 16.87 -33.31 -6.74
C SER A 14 16.69 -32.89 -5.28
N ASN A 15 17.10 -31.68 -4.90
CA ASN A 15 17.03 -31.15 -3.54
C ASN A 15 16.23 -29.84 -3.49
N GLY A 16 15.62 -29.56 -2.33
CA GLY A 16 15.03 -28.25 -2.05
C GLY A 16 16.12 -27.18 -2.07
N ILE A 17 15.87 -26.09 -2.78
CA ILE A 17 16.80 -24.97 -2.86
C ILE A 17 16.37 -24.00 -1.78
N THR A 18 17.27 -23.71 -0.84
CA THR A 18 17.00 -22.74 0.21
C THR A 18 16.61 -21.40 -0.43
N GLN A 19 15.44 -20.94 -0.01
CA GLN A 19 14.83 -19.64 -0.25
C GLN A 19 15.87 -18.52 -0.31
N ALA A 20 15.59 -17.51 -1.14
CA ALA A 20 16.29 -16.23 -1.17
C ALA A 20 16.73 -15.80 0.24
N ALA A 21 17.96 -15.29 0.36
CA ALA A 21 18.54 -14.90 1.64
C ALA A 21 17.51 -14.16 2.51
N THR A 22 17.37 -14.56 3.78
CA THR A 22 16.49 -13.86 4.73
C THR A 22 16.74 -12.36 4.64
N LEU A 23 15.69 -11.53 4.58
CA LEU A 23 15.88 -10.08 4.38
C LEU A 23 16.55 -9.38 5.56
N ALA A 24 16.50 -9.95 6.77
CA ALA A 24 17.01 -9.30 7.99
C ALA A 24 18.50 -8.90 7.94
N PRO A 25 19.46 -9.76 7.52
CA PRO A 25 20.84 -9.36 7.25
C PRO A 25 21.03 -8.28 6.18
N ARG A 26 20.00 -7.97 5.38
CA ARG A 26 20.03 -6.99 4.29
C ARG A 26 19.40 -5.65 4.68
N VAL A 27 19.05 -5.46 5.95
CA VAL A 27 18.52 -4.21 6.51
C VAL A 27 19.60 -3.47 7.29
N LEU A 28 19.74 -2.17 7.04
CA LEU A 28 20.55 -1.23 7.83
C LEU A 28 19.63 -0.35 8.67
N VAL A 29 19.79 -0.36 9.99
CA VAL A 29 19.03 0.48 10.93
C VAL A 29 19.84 1.73 11.24
N LEU A 30 19.25 2.91 11.06
CA LEU A 30 19.93 4.19 11.27
C LEU A 30 19.38 4.89 12.53
N VAL A 31 20.21 5.03 13.56
CA VAL A 31 19.85 5.55 14.88
C VAL A 31 20.52 6.89 15.14
N ASN A 32 19.78 7.86 15.69
CA ASN A 32 20.32 9.17 16.10
C ASN A 32 20.63 9.20 17.60
N ASP A 33 21.92 9.19 17.96
CA ASP A 33 22.37 9.22 19.36
C ASP A 33 22.05 10.53 20.09
N ARG A 34 21.78 11.60 19.34
CA ARG A 34 21.40 12.89 19.93
C ARG A 34 19.95 12.94 20.40
N MET A 35 19.11 11.98 19.99
CA MET A 35 17.70 11.99 20.36
C MET A 35 17.54 11.62 21.84
N PRO A 36 17.05 12.54 22.70
CA PRO A 36 16.93 12.28 24.14
C PRO A 36 15.91 11.19 24.44
N ALA A 37 15.94 10.69 25.68
CA ALA A 37 14.88 9.82 26.18
C ALA A 37 13.55 10.57 26.28
N GLU A 38 12.44 9.86 26.15
CA GLU A 38 11.09 10.41 26.33
C GLU A 38 10.23 9.47 27.19
N ALA A 39 8.99 9.87 27.47
CA ALA A 39 8.06 9.05 28.22
C ALA A 39 7.86 7.68 27.54
N GLY A 40 8.03 6.59 28.31
CA GLY A 40 7.88 5.22 27.81
C GLY A 40 9.16 4.56 27.30
N THR A 41 10.30 5.26 27.21
CA THR A 41 11.58 4.66 26.75
C THR A 41 12.43 4.08 27.88
N GLY A 42 12.00 4.21 29.14
CA GLY A 42 12.75 3.70 30.30
C GLY A 42 14.10 4.39 30.53
N GLY A 43 14.29 5.62 30.03
CA GLY A 43 15.52 6.39 30.17
C GLY A 43 16.54 6.17 29.04
N THR A 44 16.28 5.25 28.10
CA THR A 44 17.07 5.10 26.87
C THR A 44 16.74 6.21 25.88
N GLY A 45 17.73 6.73 25.16
CA GLY A 45 17.52 7.70 24.07
C GLY A 45 16.49 7.19 23.07
N ALA A 46 15.51 8.02 22.70
CA ALA A 46 14.30 7.58 22.02
C ALA A 46 14.57 6.89 20.67
N SER A 47 15.57 7.37 19.91
CA SER A 47 15.98 6.73 18.66
C SER A 47 16.59 5.34 18.90
N VAL A 48 17.50 5.22 19.87
CA VAL A 48 18.16 3.96 20.24
C VAL A 48 17.12 2.94 20.72
N PHE A 49 16.16 3.38 21.53
CA PHE A 49 15.07 2.55 22.04
C PHE A 49 14.28 1.88 20.90
N VAL A 50 13.86 2.64 19.89
CA VAL A 50 13.10 2.10 18.74
C VAL A 50 14.00 1.23 17.85
N GLY A 51 15.21 1.67 17.53
CA GLY A 51 16.11 0.98 16.62
C GLY A 51 16.55 -0.38 17.12
N GLN A 52 16.95 -0.47 18.40
CA GLN A 52 17.29 -1.75 19.03
C GLN A 52 16.08 -2.67 19.17
N TYR A 53 14.90 -2.11 19.43
CA TYR A 53 13.67 -2.90 19.47
C TYR A 53 13.37 -3.54 18.12
N TYR A 54 13.40 -2.75 17.04
CA TYR A 54 13.18 -3.24 15.69
C TYR A 54 14.19 -4.31 15.30
N ALA A 55 15.48 -4.07 15.55
CA ALA A 55 16.53 -5.03 15.23
C ALA A 55 16.32 -6.38 15.92
N ARG A 56 15.96 -6.38 17.21
CA ARG A 56 15.64 -7.62 17.94
C ARG A 56 14.42 -8.34 17.37
N GLN A 57 13.34 -7.61 17.12
CA GLN A 57 12.09 -8.22 16.64
C GLN A 57 12.22 -8.82 15.23
N ARG A 58 13.01 -8.19 14.36
CA ARG A 58 13.27 -8.68 13.00
C ARG A 58 14.54 -9.53 12.87
N SER A 59 15.24 -9.82 13.96
CA SER A 59 16.53 -10.53 13.95
C SER A 59 17.57 -9.88 13.01
N ILE A 60 17.57 -8.55 12.95
CA ILE A 60 18.56 -7.78 12.20
C ILE A 60 19.89 -7.84 12.96
N PRO A 61 21.01 -8.16 12.30
CA PRO A 61 22.31 -8.22 12.95
C PRO A 61 22.70 -6.91 13.64
N ASP A 62 23.30 -6.98 14.82
CA ASP A 62 23.71 -5.78 15.59
C ASP A 62 24.72 -4.91 14.82
N ASN A 63 25.57 -5.53 13.99
CA ASN A 63 26.51 -4.80 13.13
C ASN A 63 25.83 -4.05 11.98
N ASN A 64 24.52 -4.25 11.77
CA ASN A 64 23.71 -3.47 10.85
C ASN A 64 22.98 -2.31 11.54
N ILE A 65 23.29 -1.99 12.80
CA ILE A 65 22.81 -0.78 13.47
C ILE A 65 23.89 0.30 13.35
N LEU A 66 23.64 1.32 12.52
CA LEU A 66 24.52 2.46 12.35
C LEU A 66 24.06 3.62 13.21
N HIS A 67 24.95 4.05 14.10
CA HIS A 67 24.76 5.21 14.96
C HIS A 67 25.27 6.48 14.26
N VAL A 68 24.44 7.53 14.24
CA VAL A 68 24.77 8.86 13.74
C VAL A 68 24.47 9.93 14.78
N GLN A 69 25.09 11.10 14.62
CA GLN A 69 24.87 12.27 15.45
C GLN A 69 24.28 13.40 14.61
N ALA A 70 22.97 13.36 14.40
CA ALA A 70 22.25 14.30 13.55
C ALA A 70 21.38 15.27 14.35
N SER A 71 20.90 16.34 13.71
CA SER A 71 19.82 17.18 14.26
C SER A 71 18.64 16.32 14.75
N THR A 72 18.06 16.69 15.90
CA THR A 72 16.85 16.05 16.42
C THR A 72 15.57 16.68 15.85
N ASP A 73 15.69 17.80 15.14
CA ASP A 73 14.56 18.41 14.44
C ASP A 73 14.14 17.58 13.22
N GLU A 74 12.92 17.79 12.77
CA GLU A 74 12.42 17.16 11.55
C GLU A 74 13.05 17.77 10.28
N PHE A 75 13.57 18.99 10.38
CA PHE A 75 14.32 19.65 9.31
C PHE A 75 15.81 19.62 9.62
N VAL A 76 16.62 19.43 8.58
CA VAL A 76 18.08 19.57 8.62
C VAL A 76 18.55 20.33 7.37
N SER A 77 19.57 21.19 7.50
CA SER A 77 20.17 21.84 6.33
C SER A 77 20.76 20.79 5.37
N TYR A 78 20.92 21.11 4.09
CA TYR A 78 21.48 20.13 3.14
C TYR A 78 22.93 19.75 3.49
N ASP A 79 23.75 20.74 3.86
CA ASP A 79 25.13 20.52 4.29
C ASP A 79 25.21 19.63 5.53
N ASP A 80 24.32 19.87 6.51
CA ASP A 80 24.24 19.03 7.71
C ASP A 80 23.69 17.64 7.39
N TYR A 81 22.73 17.49 6.47
CA TYR A 81 22.29 16.17 6.00
C TYR A 81 23.48 15.41 5.40
N GLN A 82 24.27 16.05 4.53
CA GLN A 82 25.43 15.42 3.92
C GLN A 82 26.49 15.05 4.96
N ALA A 83 26.80 15.94 5.89
CA ALA A 83 27.84 15.74 6.88
C ALA A 83 27.44 14.76 8.00
N GLN A 84 26.21 14.85 8.48
CA GLN A 84 25.74 14.15 9.69
C GLN A 84 25.01 12.84 9.36
N ILE A 85 24.54 12.64 8.12
CA ILE A 85 23.75 11.46 7.73
C ILE A 85 24.34 10.76 6.49
N GLU A 86 24.37 11.42 5.32
CA GLU A 86 24.76 10.75 4.07
C GLU A 86 26.21 10.25 4.11
N THR A 87 27.15 11.09 4.56
CA THR A 87 28.57 10.73 4.60
C THR A 87 28.85 9.58 5.57
N PRO A 88 28.33 9.56 6.81
CA PRO A 88 28.43 8.39 7.70
C PRO A 88 27.83 7.11 7.09
N VAL A 89 26.65 7.19 6.47
CA VAL A 89 26.00 6.04 5.82
C VAL A 89 26.85 5.50 4.67
N ARG A 90 27.31 6.39 3.77
CA ARG A 90 28.21 6.00 2.67
C ARG A 90 29.51 5.38 3.19
N ARG A 91 30.12 5.96 4.22
CA ARG A 91 31.35 5.40 4.83
C ARG A 91 31.13 3.97 5.32
N PHE A 92 29.99 3.70 5.97
CA PHE A 92 29.63 2.37 6.43
C PHE A 92 29.42 1.39 5.25
N LEU A 93 28.64 1.82 4.25
CA LEU A 93 28.30 0.99 3.09
C LEU A 93 29.53 0.67 2.22
N ASP A 94 30.40 1.66 2.00
CA ASP A 94 31.56 1.57 1.12
C ASP A 94 32.81 0.99 1.81
N ALA A 95 32.77 0.78 3.13
CA ALA A 95 33.83 0.10 3.86
C ALA A 95 34.10 -1.32 3.30
N ASN A 96 35.33 -1.81 3.49
CA ASN A 96 35.76 -3.14 3.07
C ASN A 96 35.45 -3.45 1.59
N GLY A 97 35.67 -2.47 0.71
CA GLY A 97 35.42 -2.63 -0.73
C GLY A 97 33.92 -2.66 -1.09
N GLY A 98 33.06 -2.07 -0.26
CA GLY A 98 31.62 -2.00 -0.50
C GLY A 98 30.86 -3.28 -0.13
N ALA A 99 31.40 -4.12 0.74
CA ALA A 99 30.74 -5.37 1.14
C ALA A 99 29.32 -5.12 1.69
N MET A 100 29.18 -4.13 2.57
CA MET A 100 27.88 -3.73 3.10
C MET A 100 26.99 -3.09 2.03
N ARG A 101 27.54 -2.28 1.11
CA ARG A 101 26.79 -1.75 -0.03
C ARG A 101 26.17 -2.85 -0.89
N LYS A 102 26.87 -3.97 -1.10
CA LYS A 102 26.35 -5.12 -1.86
C LYS A 102 25.27 -5.87 -1.09
N GLN A 103 25.47 -6.09 0.21
CA GLN A 103 24.55 -6.84 1.07
C GLN A 103 23.24 -6.10 1.38
N ILE A 104 23.34 -4.81 1.75
CA ILE A 104 22.19 -4.03 2.20
C ILE A 104 21.30 -3.67 1.00
N VAL A 105 19.99 -3.78 1.21
CA VAL A 105 18.95 -3.33 0.28
C VAL A 105 17.89 -2.44 0.95
N TYR A 106 17.70 -2.54 2.26
CA TYR A 106 16.82 -1.67 3.03
C TYR A 106 17.62 -0.76 3.97
N ILE A 107 17.27 0.52 4.04
CA ILE A 107 17.75 1.45 5.07
C ILE A 107 16.53 1.92 5.88
N VAL A 108 16.61 1.87 7.20
CA VAL A 108 15.50 2.20 8.10
C VAL A 108 15.90 3.34 9.01
N PRO A 109 15.62 4.60 8.63
CA PRO A 109 15.71 5.75 9.52
C PRO A 109 14.78 5.55 10.72
N ILE A 110 15.32 5.67 11.92
CA ILE A 110 14.55 5.54 13.15
C ILE A 110 14.13 6.92 13.66
N TYR A 111 13.02 6.95 14.41
CA TYR A 111 12.55 8.07 15.23
C TYR A 111 13.71 8.97 15.70
N GLY A 112 13.64 10.26 15.39
CA GLY A 112 14.71 11.22 15.71
C GLY A 112 15.69 11.49 14.57
N ILE A 113 15.67 10.73 13.47
CA ILE A 113 16.35 11.12 12.22
C ILE A 113 15.53 12.22 11.52
N PRO A 114 16.16 13.31 11.02
CA PRO A 114 15.48 14.34 10.24
C PRO A 114 14.62 13.77 9.12
N VAL A 115 13.45 14.37 8.91
CA VAL A 115 12.46 13.94 7.91
C VAL A 115 12.76 14.58 6.57
N LYS A 116 13.19 15.85 6.57
CA LYS A 116 13.36 16.64 5.37
C LYS A 116 14.59 17.53 5.40
N THR A 117 15.09 17.81 4.22
CA THR A 117 16.17 18.77 3.97
C THR A 117 15.80 19.70 2.83
N ARG A 118 16.59 20.75 2.61
CA ARG A 118 16.36 21.72 1.53
C ARG A 118 17.67 22.06 0.84
N THR A 119 17.70 21.84 -0.46
CA THR A 119 18.84 22.14 -1.34
C THR A 119 19.08 23.64 -1.47
N ALA A 120 20.24 24.02 -1.98
CA ALA A 120 20.63 25.43 -2.15
C ALA A 120 19.70 26.22 -3.09
N ASP A 121 19.06 25.56 -4.05
CA ASP A 121 18.06 26.13 -4.97
C ASP A 121 16.63 26.16 -4.37
N GLY A 122 16.47 25.75 -3.11
CA GLY A 122 15.23 25.88 -2.36
C GLY A 122 14.29 24.68 -2.47
N GLN A 123 14.66 23.62 -3.18
CA GLN A 123 13.86 22.40 -3.27
C GLN A 123 13.92 21.61 -1.95
N THR A 124 12.76 21.36 -1.34
CA THR A 124 12.67 20.46 -0.20
C THR A 124 12.71 19.00 -0.67
N LEU A 125 13.47 18.17 0.03
CA LEU A 125 13.58 16.73 -0.20
C LEU A 125 13.21 15.98 1.08
N ALA A 126 12.54 14.84 0.95
CA ALA A 126 12.52 13.85 2.02
C ALA A 126 13.92 13.24 2.16
N VAL A 127 14.44 13.16 3.38
CA VAL A 127 15.74 12.53 3.69
C VAL A 127 15.77 11.08 3.20
N ASP A 128 14.64 10.37 3.31
CA ASP A 128 14.46 8.99 2.86
C ASP A 128 14.69 8.87 1.35
N SER A 129 14.07 9.77 0.58
CA SER A 129 14.20 9.79 -0.89
C SER A 129 15.62 10.20 -1.31
N ALA A 130 16.28 11.08 -0.56
CA ALA A 130 17.69 11.43 -0.75
C ALA A 130 18.63 10.25 -0.51
N LEU A 131 18.42 9.48 0.57
CA LEU A 131 19.16 8.26 0.88
C LEU A 131 18.94 7.17 -0.18
N SER A 132 17.70 6.98 -0.62
CA SER A 132 17.33 5.98 -1.64
C SER A 132 18.14 6.16 -2.92
N GLY A 133 18.31 7.42 -3.32
CA GLY A 133 19.04 7.85 -4.52
C GLY A 133 20.38 8.49 -4.20
N MET A 134 21.13 8.03 -3.18
CA MET A 134 22.36 8.71 -2.79
C MET A 134 23.51 8.54 -3.80
N TYR A 135 23.62 7.39 -4.47
CA TYR A 135 24.78 7.02 -5.33
C TYR A 135 24.85 7.53 -6.79
N PRO A 136 23.78 7.82 -7.53
CA PRO A 136 23.90 8.18 -8.95
C PRO A 136 24.72 9.46 -9.19
N THR A 137 25.38 9.49 -10.34
CA THR A 137 26.22 10.60 -10.82
C THR A 137 25.65 11.24 -12.09
N PRO A 138 25.72 12.56 -12.26
CA PRO A 138 26.37 13.52 -11.36
C PRO A 138 25.52 13.77 -10.10
N ALA A 139 26.18 13.99 -8.96
CA ALA A 139 25.52 14.23 -7.68
C ALA A 139 24.57 15.45 -7.70
N THR A 140 24.70 16.31 -8.71
CA THR A 140 23.89 17.51 -8.98
C THR A 140 22.49 17.21 -9.52
N VAL A 141 22.15 15.96 -9.87
CA VAL A 141 20.77 15.62 -10.26
C VAL A 141 19.89 15.54 -9.01
N ILE A 142 19.04 16.54 -8.82
CA ILE A 142 18.22 16.69 -7.61
C ILE A 142 16.92 15.89 -7.68
N ARG A 143 16.45 15.46 -8.87
CA ARG A 143 15.30 14.56 -9.04
C ARG A 143 15.48 13.72 -10.29
N PHE A 144 15.16 12.43 -10.22
CA PHE A 144 15.26 11.53 -11.37
C PHE A 144 14.30 10.35 -11.24
N ALA A 145 14.08 9.63 -12.34
CA ALA A 145 13.16 8.49 -12.38
C ALA A 145 13.61 7.37 -11.43
N ASN A 146 12.66 6.85 -10.65
CA ASN A 146 12.90 5.67 -9.84
C ASN A 146 13.07 4.44 -10.74
N PRO A 147 14.25 3.79 -10.76
CA PRO A 147 14.53 2.67 -11.65
C PRO A 147 13.82 1.36 -11.26
N TYR A 148 13.20 1.29 -10.06
CA TYR A 148 12.39 0.17 -9.60
C TYR A 148 10.88 0.41 -9.78
N SER A 149 10.47 1.64 -10.13
CA SER A 149 9.06 1.96 -10.34
C SER A 149 8.45 1.14 -11.47
N ALA A 150 7.21 0.73 -11.28
CA ALA A 150 6.47 -0.06 -12.26
C ALA A 150 4.98 0.29 -12.22
N ALA A 151 4.26 0.00 -13.29
CA ALA A 151 2.84 0.31 -13.40
C ALA A 151 1.98 -0.73 -12.68
N THR A 152 0.78 -0.34 -12.27
CA THR A 152 -0.27 -1.26 -11.78
C THR A 152 -0.45 -2.44 -12.75
N GLY A 153 -0.51 -3.66 -12.22
CA GLY A 153 -0.65 -4.91 -12.96
C GLY A 153 0.67 -5.54 -13.40
N THR A 154 1.81 -4.85 -13.24
CA THR A 154 3.13 -5.43 -13.51
C THR A 154 3.66 -6.20 -12.30
N ARG A 155 4.62 -7.11 -12.49
CA ARG A 155 5.22 -7.87 -11.39
C ARG A 155 6.75 -7.83 -11.53
N PRO A 156 7.41 -6.70 -11.18
CA PRO A 156 8.87 -6.64 -11.22
C PRO A 156 9.47 -7.67 -10.25
N PRO A 157 10.73 -8.11 -10.42
CA PRO A 157 11.39 -8.96 -9.43
C PRO A 157 11.31 -8.32 -8.03
N HIS A 158 11.26 -9.14 -6.99
CA HIS A 158 11.44 -8.64 -5.62
C HIS A 158 12.74 -7.85 -5.51
N PHE A 159 12.72 -6.82 -4.66
CA PHE A 159 13.73 -5.77 -4.67
C PHE A 159 15.14 -6.29 -4.37
N ASP A 160 15.26 -7.31 -3.53
CA ASP A 160 16.54 -7.97 -3.24
C ASP A 160 17.14 -8.62 -4.49
N VAL A 161 16.31 -9.33 -5.27
CA VAL A 161 16.69 -9.94 -6.55
C VAL A 161 17.03 -8.86 -7.59
N TRP A 162 16.18 -7.84 -7.71
CA TRP A 162 16.42 -6.71 -8.62
C TRP A 162 17.73 -5.97 -8.29
N ALA A 163 17.99 -5.74 -7.01
CA ALA A 163 19.18 -5.06 -6.53
C ALA A 163 20.46 -5.87 -6.80
N ASP A 164 20.41 -7.19 -6.57
CA ASP A 164 21.55 -8.09 -6.84
C ASP A 164 21.85 -8.17 -8.34
N GLN A 165 20.83 -8.21 -9.20
CA GLN A 165 21.00 -8.17 -10.65
C GLN A 165 21.65 -6.86 -11.12
N ARG A 166 21.33 -5.73 -10.52
CA ARG A 166 21.99 -4.45 -10.83
C ARG A 166 23.42 -4.41 -10.37
N GLU A 167 23.69 -4.87 -9.15
CA GLU A 167 25.04 -4.89 -8.61
C GLU A 167 25.97 -5.80 -9.44
N THR A 168 25.48 -6.97 -9.88
CA THR A 168 26.26 -7.89 -10.75
C THR A 168 26.55 -7.33 -12.14
N THR A 169 25.68 -6.47 -12.66
CA THR A 169 25.87 -5.81 -13.97
C THR A 169 26.66 -4.50 -13.89
N GLY A 170 27.14 -4.11 -12.70
CA GLY A 170 27.90 -2.88 -12.49
C GLY A 170 27.07 -1.60 -12.66
N VAL A 171 25.74 -1.73 -12.72
CA VAL A 171 24.81 -0.60 -12.74
C VAL A 171 24.53 -0.18 -11.30
N TRP A 172 24.49 1.12 -11.03
CA TRP A 172 24.16 1.60 -9.69
C TRP A 172 22.77 1.07 -9.25
N LYS A 173 22.67 0.63 -7.99
CA LYS A 173 21.41 0.27 -7.35
C LYS A 173 20.96 1.32 -6.34
N MET A 174 19.65 1.46 -6.20
CA MET A 174 19.03 2.25 -5.13
C MET A 174 18.88 1.40 -3.85
N PHE A 175 18.40 2.03 -2.78
CA PHE A 175 17.94 1.35 -1.57
C PHE A 175 16.47 1.66 -1.34
N ILE A 176 15.71 0.71 -0.80
CA ILE A 176 14.40 0.99 -0.23
C ILE A 176 14.62 1.68 1.12
N VAL A 177 14.00 2.85 1.30
CA VAL A 177 14.08 3.61 2.55
C VAL A 177 12.69 3.86 3.10
N SER A 178 12.38 3.20 4.21
CA SER A 178 11.15 3.43 4.97
C SER A 178 11.50 3.62 6.43
N ARG A 179 10.88 4.61 7.08
CA ARG A 179 11.22 5.01 8.43
C ARG A 179 10.26 4.44 9.48
N LEU A 180 10.79 4.19 10.67
CA LEU A 180 9.99 3.92 11.87
C LEU A 180 9.96 5.19 12.72
N ASP A 181 8.94 6.00 12.51
CA ASP A 181 8.78 7.33 13.10
C ASP A 181 7.31 7.57 13.50
N GLY A 182 7.03 8.64 14.23
CA GLY A 182 5.66 8.99 14.62
C GLY A 182 5.61 10.03 15.74
N PRO A 183 4.43 10.40 16.23
CA PRO A 183 4.28 11.44 17.27
C PRO A 183 5.01 11.14 18.58
N SER A 184 5.36 9.87 18.83
CA SER A 184 6.24 9.43 19.91
C SER A 184 7.02 8.19 19.48
N ALA A 185 8.13 7.92 20.15
CA ALA A 185 8.92 6.70 20.04
C ALA A 185 8.10 5.45 20.39
N VAL A 186 7.14 5.55 21.31
CA VAL A 186 6.22 4.43 21.61
C VAL A 186 5.32 4.12 20.42
N ILE A 187 4.78 5.14 19.75
CA ILE A 187 3.99 4.96 18.51
C ILE A 187 4.87 4.39 17.39
N ALA A 188 6.08 4.93 17.20
CA ALA A 188 7.04 4.45 16.20
C ALA A 188 7.41 2.98 16.42
N ARG A 189 7.72 2.58 17.67
CA ARG A 189 7.94 1.18 18.06
C ARG A 189 6.71 0.32 17.77
N GLY A 190 5.52 0.86 18.07
CA GLY A 190 4.25 0.19 17.85
C GLY A 190 3.95 -0.11 16.38
N LEU A 191 4.63 0.50 15.40
CA LEU A 191 4.52 0.11 13.99
C LEU A 191 5.05 -1.31 13.77
N VAL A 192 6.18 -1.65 14.42
CA VAL A 192 6.78 -2.98 14.39
C VAL A 192 5.85 -4.01 15.03
N ASP A 193 5.30 -3.66 16.21
CA ASP A 193 4.37 -4.54 16.95
C ASP A 193 3.15 -4.89 16.09
N LYS A 194 2.56 -3.88 15.44
CA LYS A 194 1.39 -4.08 14.58
C LYS A 194 1.71 -4.86 13.31
N ALA A 195 2.86 -4.61 12.68
CA ALA A 195 3.29 -5.34 11.48
C ALA A 195 3.47 -6.84 11.79
N ILE A 196 4.25 -7.17 12.81
CA ILE A 196 4.53 -8.57 13.19
C ILE A 196 3.27 -9.30 13.65
N ALA A 197 2.38 -8.62 14.38
CA ALA A 197 1.12 -9.22 14.79
C ALA A 197 0.19 -9.48 13.60
N ALA A 198 0.17 -8.59 12.61
CA ALA A 198 -0.68 -8.71 11.44
C ALA A 198 -0.19 -9.74 10.42
N GLU A 199 1.13 -9.96 10.32
CA GLU A 199 1.72 -10.89 9.35
C GLU A 199 1.05 -12.28 9.34
N PRO A 200 0.91 -12.98 10.48
CA PRO A 200 0.23 -14.27 10.53
C PRO A 200 -1.30 -14.16 10.69
N ALA A 201 -1.84 -13.04 11.16
CA ALA A 201 -3.23 -12.94 11.63
C ALA A 201 -4.20 -12.29 10.62
N LEU A 202 -3.69 -11.45 9.71
CA LEU A 202 -4.50 -10.70 8.76
C LEU A 202 -5.18 -11.63 7.77
N ASN A 203 -6.47 -11.42 7.54
CA ASN A 203 -7.26 -12.07 6.51
C ASN A 203 -8.19 -11.07 5.81
N LEU A 204 -8.86 -11.50 4.73
CA LEU A 204 -9.72 -10.62 3.92
C LEU A 204 -10.90 -10.00 4.68
N LYS A 205 -11.25 -10.54 5.86
CA LYS A 205 -12.33 -10.06 6.73
C LYS A 205 -11.82 -9.27 7.95
N SER A 206 -10.51 -9.04 8.06
CA SER A 206 -9.93 -8.29 9.18
C SER A 206 -10.39 -6.84 9.25
N GLY A 207 -10.92 -6.29 8.16
CA GLY A 207 -11.48 -4.95 8.13
C GLY A 207 -12.00 -4.57 6.74
N SER A 208 -12.25 -3.29 6.53
CA SER A 208 -12.77 -2.76 5.26
C SER A 208 -11.78 -1.82 4.57
N GLY A 209 -11.80 -1.80 3.24
CA GLY A 209 -11.12 -0.80 2.43
C GLY A 209 -12.00 0.44 2.22
N TYR A 210 -11.45 1.62 2.45
CA TYR A 210 -12.13 2.90 2.31
C TYR A 210 -11.44 3.74 1.23
N PHE A 211 -12.19 4.09 0.20
CA PHE A 211 -11.70 4.83 -0.96
C PHE A 211 -12.50 6.11 -1.13
N ASP A 212 -11.84 7.26 -1.18
CA ASP A 212 -12.51 8.57 -1.27
C ASP A 212 -12.21 9.26 -2.60
N TYR A 213 -13.22 9.28 -3.47
CA TYR A 213 -13.18 9.67 -4.87
C TYR A 213 -13.98 10.97 -5.06
N GLN A 214 -13.38 12.03 -5.63
CA GLN A 214 -14.09 13.31 -5.80
C GLN A 214 -15.26 13.15 -6.79
N GLY A 215 -14.99 12.55 -7.96
CA GLY A 215 -15.99 12.35 -9.00
C GLY A 215 -16.45 13.61 -9.71
N THR A 216 -15.80 14.75 -9.46
CA THR A 216 -16.16 16.06 -10.03
C THR A 216 -15.30 16.46 -11.24
N ARG A 217 -14.23 15.70 -11.54
CA ARG A 217 -13.26 16.06 -12.58
C ARG A 217 -13.73 15.68 -13.98
N SER A 218 -13.55 16.59 -14.93
CA SER A 218 -13.74 16.34 -16.37
C SER A 218 -12.60 15.49 -16.93
N PRO A 219 -12.84 14.56 -17.88
CA PRO A 219 -11.79 13.81 -18.57
C PRO A 219 -10.70 14.65 -19.24
N SER A 220 -10.96 15.94 -19.49
CA SER A 220 -9.98 16.88 -20.06
C SER A 220 -9.03 17.49 -19.02
N GLU A 221 -9.32 17.37 -17.72
CA GLU A 221 -8.47 17.87 -16.64
C GLU A 221 -7.33 16.90 -16.33
N TRP A 222 -6.14 17.43 -16.04
CA TRP A 222 -5.00 16.58 -15.68
C TRP A 222 -5.23 15.83 -14.36
N GLN A 223 -6.04 16.38 -13.45
CA GLN A 223 -6.42 15.73 -12.19
C GLN A 223 -7.35 14.54 -12.38
N TYR A 224 -8.01 14.40 -13.54
CA TYR A 224 -8.98 13.33 -13.76
C TYR A 224 -8.36 11.94 -13.62
N ALA A 225 -7.17 11.73 -14.19
CA ALA A 225 -6.48 10.45 -14.09
C ALA A 225 -6.10 10.11 -12.64
N VAL A 226 -5.79 11.14 -11.85
CA VAL A 226 -5.46 11.02 -10.42
C VAL A 226 -6.71 10.73 -9.60
N ASP A 227 -7.84 11.37 -9.89
CA ASP A 227 -9.12 11.10 -9.23
C ASP A 227 -9.66 9.70 -9.55
N GLU A 228 -9.63 9.31 -10.82
CA GLU A 228 -10.02 7.96 -11.26
C GLU A 228 -9.19 6.85 -10.62
N ASP A 229 -7.98 7.15 -10.12
CA ASP A 229 -7.14 6.18 -9.41
C ASP A 229 -7.85 5.61 -8.19
N MET A 230 -8.55 6.44 -7.40
CA MET A 230 -9.25 6.02 -6.19
C MET A 230 -10.41 5.06 -6.49
N ARG A 231 -11.16 5.34 -7.55
CA ARG A 231 -12.23 4.45 -8.03
C ARG A 231 -11.67 3.11 -8.48
N LYS A 232 -10.56 3.10 -9.22
CA LYS A 232 -9.86 1.87 -9.63
C LYS A 232 -9.33 1.08 -8.43
N GLY A 233 -8.80 1.77 -7.41
CA GLY A 233 -8.37 1.15 -6.16
C GLY A 233 -9.51 0.45 -5.42
N ALA A 234 -10.69 1.08 -5.39
CA ALA A 234 -11.89 0.46 -4.81
C ALA A 234 -12.34 -0.78 -5.60
N ASP A 235 -12.33 -0.71 -6.93
CA ASP A 235 -12.70 -1.84 -7.77
C ASP A 235 -11.70 -3.00 -7.63
N LEU A 236 -10.41 -2.70 -7.50
CA LEU A 236 -9.36 -3.68 -7.18
C LEU A 236 -9.55 -4.30 -5.78
N SER A 237 -9.90 -3.48 -4.78
CA SER A 237 -10.18 -3.96 -3.42
C SER A 237 -11.35 -4.97 -3.41
N LYS A 238 -12.43 -4.65 -4.13
CA LYS A 238 -13.58 -5.56 -4.29
C LYS A 238 -13.19 -6.84 -5.01
N SER A 239 -12.37 -6.76 -6.07
CA SER A 239 -11.96 -7.94 -6.84
C SER A 239 -11.07 -8.90 -6.04
N LYS A 240 -10.35 -8.40 -5.04
CA LYS A 240 -9.59 -9.18 -4.06
C LYS A 240 -10.46 -9.75 -2.92
N GLY A 241 -11.76 -9.45 -2.89
CA GLY A 241 -12.72 -9.98 -1.93
C GLY A 241 -12.80 -9.23 -0.60
N PHE A 242 -12.27 -8.01 -0.52
CA PHE A 242 -12.43 -7.17 0.67
C PHE A 242 -13.84 -6.59 0.78
N SER A 243 -14.26 -6.33 2.02
CA SER A 243 -15.32 -5.36 2.27
C SER A 243 -14.80 -3.98 1.83
N THR A 244 -15.49 -3.31 0.91
CA THR A 244 -15.00 -2.06 0.32
C THR A 244 -16.09 -1.00 0.32
N VAL A 245 -15.73 0.17 0.85
CA VAL A 245 -16.52 1.40 0.79
C VAL A 245 -15.86 2.31 -0.24
N LEU A 246 -16.54 2.54 -1.36
CA LEU A 246 -16.22 3.63 -2.27
C LEU A 246 -17.12 4.81 -1.90
N HIS A 247 -16.50 5.91 -1.50
CA HIS A 247 -17.18 7.16 -1.28
C HIS A 247 -17.00 8.06 -2.50
N THR A 248 -18.10 8.44 -3.13
CA THR A 248 -18.09 9.40 -4.24
C THR A 248 -18.55 10.75 -3.72
N GLN A 249 -17.63 11.71 -3.59
CA GLN A 249 -17.91 13.02 -3.01
C GLN A 249 -18.98 13.76 -3.81
N ARG A 250 -18.90 13.77 -5.15
CA ARG A 250 -19.93 14.38 -6.02
C ARG A 250 -21.35 13.89 -5.72
N ASP A 251 -21.49 12.60 -5.43
CA ASP A 251 -22.78 11.95 -5.24
C ASP A 251 -23.20 11.96 -3.75
N SER A 252 -22.30 12.42 -2.87
CA SER A 252 -22.56 12.63 -1.44
C SER A 252 -23.27 13.97 -1.19
N ALA A 253 -24.02 14.05 -0.09
CA ALA A 253 -24.61 15.30 0.33
C ALA A 253 -23.50 16.37 0.51
N CYS A 254 -23.54 17.40 -0.33
CA CYS A 254 -22.68 18.57 -0.26
C CYS A 254 -21.19 18.31 -0.49
N GLY A 255 -20.84 17.31 -1.30
CA GLY A 255 -19.43 17.06 -1.65
C GLY A 255 -18.59 16.55 -0.48
N ALA A 256 -19.22 15.94 0.53
CA ALA A 256 -18.55 15.46 1.72
C ALA A 256 -17.42 14.48 1.35
N MET A 257 -16.38 14.42 2.20
CA MET A 257 -15.31 13.40 2.21
C MET A 257 -15.66 12.32 3.26
N ILE A 258 -14.94 11.19 3.31
CA ILE A 258 -15.16 10.20 4.39
C ILE A 258 -14.76 10.84 5.72
N HIS A 259 -15.74 11.24 6.51
CA HIS A 259 -15.58 11.97 7.77
C HIS A 259 -16.23 11.21 8.94
N PRO A 260 -15.84 11.48 10.20
CA PRO A 260 -16.65 11.06 11.33
C PRO A 260 -18.05 11.67 11.21
N GLY A 261 -19.07 10.95 11.69
CA GLY A 261 -20.38 11.56 11.87
C GLY A 261 -20.34 12.73 12.85
N SER A 262 -21.48 13.41 13.00
CA SER A 262 -21.50 14.77 13.52
C SER A 262 -20.84 14.96 14.88
N ALA A 263 -20.14 16.08 15.02
CA ALA A 263 -19.41 16.45 16.22
C ALA A 263 -19.94 17.76 16.79
N TYR A 264 -20.06 17.78 18.13
CA TYR A 264 -20.48 18.95 18.89
C TYR A 264 -19.25 19.50 19.62
N TYR A 265 -18.93 20.77 19.43
CA TYR A 265 -17.76 21.39 20.08
C TYR A 265 -18.17 22.62 20.86
N TYR A 266 -17.73 22.74 22.12
CA TYR A 266 -17.94 23.95 22.90
C TYR A 266 -16.66 24.77 22.95
N ASP A 267 -16.72 26.03 22.49
CA ASP A 267 -15.64 27.00 22.66
C ASP A 267 -15.89 27.81 23.93
N ALA A 268 -15.12 27.49 24.97
CA ALA A 268 -15.20 28.16 26.26
C ALA A 268 -14.76 29.64 26.21
N SER A 269 -13.90 30.01 25.27
CA SER A 269 -13.42 31.39 25.11
C SER A 269 -14.47 32.28 24.44
N ALA A 270 -15.14 31.75 23.41
CA ALA A 270 -16.17 32.46 22.67
C ALA A 270 -17.59 32.26 23.23
N LYS A 271 -17.78 31.34 24.20
CA LYS A 271 -19.06 30.96 24.81
C LYS A 271 -20.10 30.48 23.79
N ASN A 272 -19.65 29.62 22.88
CA ASN A 272 -20.42 29.18 21.71
C ASN A 272 -20.39 27.65 21.57
N LEU A 273 -21.49 27.07 21.05
CA LEU A 273 -21.56 25.66 20.68
C LEU A 273 -21.52 25.52 19.15
N TYR A 274 -20.57 24.74 18.64
CA TYR A 274 -20.41 24.40 17.24
C TYR A 274 -21.06 23.05 16.98
N VAL A 275 -21.77 22.94 15.87
CA VAL A 275 -22.36 21.68 15.41
C VAL A 275 -21.84 21.44 14.00
N ALA A 276 -20.95 20.44 13.88
CA ALA A 276 -20.41 19.97 12.60
C ALA A 276 -21.19 18.73 12.19
N SER A 277 -21.91 18.76 11.06
CA SER A 277 -22.65 17.61 10.53
C SER A 277 -22.20 17.23 9.13
N TYR A 278 -21.98 15.92 8.91
CA TYR A 278 -21.62 15.33 7.62
C TYR A 278 -22.58 14.18 7.30
N GLY A 279 -23.73 14.51 6.69
CA GLY A 279 -24.60 13.53 6.02
C GLY A 279 -25.76 12.91 6.81
N VAL A 280 -26.02 13.31 8.07
CA VAL A 280 -27.20 12.89 8.86
C VAL A 280 -27.76 14.10 9.63
N GLU A 281 -29.08 14.17 9.86
CA GLU A 281 -29.66 15.19 10.74
C GLU A 281 -29.11 15.02 12.16
N THR A 282 -28.36 15.99 12.66
CA THR A 282 -27.82 15.91 14.03
C THR A 282 -28.26 17.09 14.86
N ALA A 283 -28.88 16.78 15.99
CA ALA A 283 -29.54 17.75 16.84
C ALA A 283 -28.89 17.80 18.23
N ALA A 284 -28.68 19.00 18.79
CA ALA A 284 -28.37 19.21 20.19
C ALA A 284 -29.66 19.53 20.94
N THR A 285 -30.01 18.77 21.98
CA THR A 285 -31.29 18.92 22.71
C THR A 285 -31.09 19.51 24.11
N ARG A 286 -32.01 20.38 24.54
CA ARG A 286 -32.13 20.93 25.90
C ARG A 286 -33.57 20.83 26.38
N SER A 287 -33.74 20.42 27.63
CA SER A 287 -35.04 20.42 28.29
C SER A 287 -35.24 21.70 29.09
N PHE A 288 -36.48 22.12 29.19
CA PHE A 288 -36.95 23.28 29.95
C PHE A 288 -38.30 22.94 30.59
N ALA A 289 -38.77 23.77 31.52
CA ALA A 289 -40.07 23.57 32.14
C ALA A 289 -41.19 23.67 31.08
N SER A 290 -42.20 22.81 31.16
CA SER A 290 -43.33 22.78 30.22
C SER A 290 -43.83 24.15 29.73
N LEU A 291 -43.78 24.36 28.42
CA LEU A 291 -44.24 25.57 27.74
C LEU A 291 -45.45 25.25 26.87
N THR A 292 -46.59 25.84 27.21
CA THR A 292 -47.80 25.80 26.37
C THR A 292 -47.91 27.05 25.49
N GLU A 293 -47.45 28.20 26.00
CA GLU A 293 -47.42 29.49 25.30
C GLU A 293 -46.19 30.29 25.76
N GLY A 294 -45.57 31.03 24.85
CA GLY A 294 -44.42 31.88 25.12
C GLY A 294 -43.41 31.90 23.99
N ASP A 295 -42.19 32.32 24.32
CA ASP A 295 -41.11 32.56 23.36
C ASP A 295 -39.95 31.58 23.56
N ILE A 296 -39.41 31.10 22.44
CA ILE A 296 -38.15 30.37 22.40
C ILE A 296 -37.22 31.07 21.41
N VAL A 297 -36.06 31.51 21.90
CA VAL A 297 -35.06 32.22 21.10
C VAL A 297 -33.81 31.36 20.96
N VAL A 298 -33.35 31.21 19.72
CA VAL A 298 -32.13 30.49 19.36
C VAL A 298 -31.26 31.44 18.54
N GLY A 299 -30.12 31.85 19.09
CA GLY A 299 -29.14 32.62 18.32
C GLY A 299 -28.28 31.69 17.46
N VAL A 300 -27.90 32.19 16.27
CA VAL A 300 -27.12 31.46 15.28
C VAL A 300 -26.06 32.34 14.64
N ARG A 301 -24.89 31.76 14.34
CA ARG A 301 -23.80 32.37 13.57
C ARG A 301 -23.16 31.35 12.64
N GLY A 302 -22.74 31.76 11.45
CA GLY A 302 -22.04 30.90 10.49
C GLY A 302 -21.27 31.71 9.45
N SER A 303 -20.27 31.09 8.81
CA SER A 303 -19.54 31.67 7.67
C SER A 303 -19.97 30.99 6.38
N THR A 304 -20.52 31.77 5.45
CA THR A 304 -21.11 31.32 4.19
C THR A 304 -20.03 30.99 3.16
N ASN A 305 -19.61 29.72 3.08
CA ASN A 305 -18.67 29.26 2.04
C ASN A 305 -19.18 28.07 1.20
N ASN A 306 -20.46 27.69 1.29
CA ASN A 306 -20.96 26.60 0.43
C ASN A 306 -22.47 26.65 0.11
N THR A 307 -22.82 26.06 -1.03
CA THR A 307 -24.18 25.79 -1.53
C THR A 307 -24.81 24.64 -0.72
N GLY A 308 -26.02 24.81 -0.17
CA GLY A 308 -26.83 23.68 0.34
C GLY A 308 -26.93 23.48 1.86
N ASN A 309 -26.50 24.44 2.69
CA ASN A 309 -26.57 24.31 4.14
C ASN A 309 -28.00 24.59 4.66
N PHE A 310 -28.53 23.74 5.54
CA PHE A 310 -29.79 23.99 6.26
C PHE A 310 -29.59 23.83 7.76
N ALA A 311 -30.21 24.71 8.55
CA ALA A 311 -30.40 24.52 9.99
C ALA A 311 -31.84 24.18 10.30
N TYR A 312 -32.03 23.35 11.32
CA TYR A 312 -33.32 22.95 11.83
C TYR A 312 -33.42 23.31 13.29
N VAL A 313 -34.55 23.88 13.71
CA VAL A 313 -34.88 24.06 15.13
C VAL A 313 -36.19 23.32 15.38
N THR A 314 -36.17 22.40 16.33
CA THR A 314 -37.30 21.57 16.71
C THR A 314 -37.67 21.82 18.17
N LEU A 315 -38.96 22.05 18.42
CA LEU A 315 -39.55 22.16 19.75
C LEU A 315 -40.42 20.93 19.95
N ALA A 316 -40.16 20.12 20.97
CA ALA A 316 -40.78 18.82 21.12
C ALA A 316 -41.44 18.61 22.49
N THR A 317 -42.44 17.75 22.48
CA THR A 317 -43.09 17.15 23.65
C THR A 317 -42.22 16.03 24.26
N ALA A 318 -42.58 15.56 25.45
CA ALA A 318 -41.79 14.55 26.18
C ALA A 318 -41.73 13.18 25.49
N ASP A 319 -42.74 12.82 24.68
CA ASP A 319 -42.80 11.53 23.96
C ASP A 319 -42.31 11.62 22.49
N ALA A 320 -41.81 12.79 22.08
CA ALA A 320 -41.35 13.12 20.73
C ALA A 320 -42.38 12.96 19.60
N LYS A 321 -43.65 12.65 19.89
CA LYS A 321 -44.71 12.48 18.88
C LYS A 321 -45.36 13.80 18.48
N GLY A 322 -45.30 14.81 19.35
CA GLY A 322 -45.69 16.18 19.05
C GLY A 322 -44.48 17.10 18.96
N TYR A 323 -44.34 17.84 17.84
CA TYR A 323 -43.25 18.80 17.66
C TYR A 323 -43.59 19.96 16.73
N ILE A 324 -42.78 21.00 16.77
CA ILE A 324 -42.71 22.12 15.82
C ILE A 324 -41.30 22.14 15.25
N LYS A 325 -41.12 22.13 13.93
CA LYS A 325 -39.82 22.12 13.25
C LYS A 325 -39.74 23.27 12.23
N LEU A 326 -38.73 24.13 12.36
CA LEU A 326 -38.30 25.06 11.33
C LEU A 326 -37.14 24.45 10.55
N THR A 327 -37.19 24.52 9.22
CA THR A 327 -36.09 24.27 8.30
C THR A 327 -35.70 25.60 7.67
N TYR A 328 -34.45 26.02 7.80
CA TYR A 328 -33.96 27.30 7.30
C TYR A 328 -32.64 27.14 6.53
N PRO A 329 -32.53 27.64 5.28
CA PRO A 329 -31.29 27.58 4.50
C PRO A 329 -30.27 28.64 4.96
N LEU A 330 -28.99 28.27 5.09
CA LEU A 330 -27.89 29.12 5.59
C LEU A 330 -26.78 29.37 4.56
N ALA A 331 -27.04 29.16 3.26
CA ALA A 331 -26.07 29.40 2.18
C ALA A 331 -25.92 30.91 1.84
N PRO A 332 -24.83 31.36 1.20
CA PRO A 332 -24.79 32.71 0.63
C PRO A 332 -25.81 32.85 -0.50
N PHE A 333 -26.49 34.00 -0.57
CA PHE A 333 -27.60 34.23 -1.52
C PHE A 333 -27.27 33.92 -3.00
N THR A 334 -26.02 34.16 -3.41
CA THR A 334 -25.54 33.92 -4.79
C THR A 334 -25.50 32.45 -5.23
N GLN A 335 -25.79 31.54 -4.31
CA GLN A 335 -25.65 30.09 -4.46
C GLN A 335 -26.99 29.34 -4.31
N TYR A 336 -28.11 30.06 -4.22
CA TYR A 336 -29.45 29.47 -4.07
C TYR A 336 -30.01 28.90 -5.37
N ASN A 337 -30.80 27.83 -5.23
CA ASN A 337 -31.59 27.26 -6.32
C ASN A 337 -33.08 27.60 -6.13
N ALA A 338 -33.87 27.50 -7.22
CA ALA A 338 -35.30 27.80 -7.20
C ALA A 338 -36.17 26.79 -6.41
N THR A 339 -35.57 25.73 -5.85
CA THR A 339 -36.24 24.70 -5.06
C THR A 339 -36.01 24.86 -3.55
N ASP A 340 -35.15 25.79 -3.13
CA ASP A 340 -34.86 26.06 -1.73
C ASP A 340 -36.03 26.77 -1.03
N GLN A 341 -36.34 26.33 0.18
CA GLN A 341 -37.56 26.71 0.89
C GLN A 341 -37.31 26.85 2.40
N ILE A 342 -37.92 27.87 3.00
CA ILE A 342 -38.09 27.96 4.45
C ILE A 342 -39.37 27.19 4.79
N VAL A 343 -39.27 26.20 5.68
CA VAL A 343 -40.40 25.34 6.03
C VAL A 343 -40.66 25.40 7.52
N LEU A 344 -41.91 25.64 7.91
CA LEU A 344 -42.37 25.50 9.29
C LEU A 344 -43.42 24.39 9.34
N GLU A 345 -43.13 23.34 10.11
CA GLU A 345 -43.96 22.16 10.27
C GLU A 345 -44.38 21.97 11.74
N LYS A 346 -45.63 21.55 11.96
CA LYS A 346 -46.16 21.11 13.25
C LYS A 346 -46.67 19.68 13.11
N MET A 347 -46.24 18.79 14.02
CA MET A 347 -46.80 17.46 14.24
C MET A 347 -47.55 17.42 15.55
N ALA A 348 -48.80 16.94 15.55
CA ALA A 348 -49.61 16.77 16.74
C ALA A 348 -50.47 15.50 16.63
N GLY A 349 -50.30 14.55 17.56
CA GLY A 349 -51.13 13.34 17.62
C GLY A 349 -51.10 12.48 16.34
N GLY A 350 -50.04 12.57 15.53
CA GLY A 350 -49.88 11.87 14.25
C GLY A 350 -50.37 12.65 13.01
N ALA A 351 -50.88 13.87 13.15
CA ALA A 351 -51.22 14.75 12.02
C ALA A 351 -50.15 15.84 11.79
N SER A 352 -49.79 16.09 10.52
CA SER A 352 -48.85 17.14 10.08
C SER A 352 -49.59 18.36 9.53
N SER A 353 -49.15 19.56 9.92
CA SER A 353 -49.50 20.84 9.30
C SER A 353 -48.20 21.56 8.94
N LYS A 354 -48.05 22.01 7.68
CA LYS A 354 -46.84 22.69 7.22
C LYS A 354 -47.13 23.92 6.39
N VAL A 355 -46.28 24.94 6.51
CA VAL A 355 -46.26 26.13 5.68
C VAL A 355 -44.85 26.32 5.13
N THR A 356 -44.78 26.81 3.89
CA THR A 356 -43.53 26.92 3.15
C THR A 356 -43.44 28.29 2.51
N VAL A 357 -42.27 28.93 2.64
CA VAL A 357 -41.93 30.19 2.00
C VAL A 357 -40.80 29.93 1.00
N PRO A 358 -41.02 30.10 -0.31
CA PRO A 358 -39.96 29.99 -1.32
C PRO A 358 -38.88 31.04 -1.10
N VAL A 359 -37.64 30.69 -1.40
CA VAL A 359 -36.54 31.67 -1.42
C VAL A 359 -36.50 32.37 -2.77
N ASP A 360 -36.53 33.71 -2.77
CA ASP A 360 -36.43 34.53 -3.98
C ASP A 360 -35.49 35.73 -3.81
N MET A 361 -35.27 36.47 -4.89
CA MET A 361 -34.40 37.66 -4.98
C MET A 361 -34.71 38.76 -3.96
N SER A 362 -35.95 38.88 -3.50
CA SER A 362 -36.32 39.88 -2.47
C SER A 362 -35.78 39.51 -1.09
N MET A 363 -35.37 38.25 -0.90
CA MET A 363 -34.90 37.73 0.38
C MET A 363 -33.37 37.78 0.54
N GLN A 364 -32.63 38.45 -0.34
CA GLN A 364 -31.16 38.52 -0.29
C GLN A 364 -30.61 39.14 1.01
N GLU A 365 -31.10 40.33 1.38
CA GLU A 365 -30.70 41.00 2.64
C GLU A 365 -31.16 40.23 3.86
N VAL A 366 -32.32 39.56 3.72
CA VAL A 366 -32.81 38.62 4.70
C VAL A 366 -31.76 37.51 4.79
N ILE A 367 -31.68 36.55 3.90
CA ILE A 367 -30.83 35.36 4.03
C ILE A 367 -29.38 35.59 4.51
N ASN A 368 -28.67 36.60 4.04
CA ASN A 368 -27.26 36.81 4.38
C ASN A 368 -26.99 37.34 5.82
N GLY A 369 -28.00 37.71 6.60
CA GLY A 369 -27.84 38.46 7.86
C GLY A 369 -28.44 37.84 9.14
N VAL A 370 -28.62 36.52 9.22
CA VAL A 370 -29.29 35.87 10.37
C VAL A 370 -28.43 35.98 11.64
N LYS A 371 -29.03 36.42 12.75
CA LYS A 371 -28.40 36.41 14.10
C LYS A 371 -29.19 35.58 15.10
N GLU A 372 -30.52 35.54 14.96
CA GLU A 372 -31.40 34.77 15.83
C GLU A 372 -32.70 34.35 15.14
N PHE A 373 -33.28 33.26 15.64
CA PHE A 373 -34.66 32.84 15.40
C PHE A 373 -35.44 32.90 16.71
N ARG A 374 -36.65 33.45 16.68
CA ARG A 374 -37.58 33.44 17.81
C ARG A 374 -38.86 32.72 17.38
N PHE A 375 -39.21 31.66 18.08
CA PHE A 375 -40.48 30.97 17.96
C PHE A 375 -41.42 31.55 19.00
N HIS A 376 -42.47 32.19 18.53
CA HIS A 376 -43.56 32.70 19.35
C HIS A 376 -44.75 31.74 19.21
N VAL A 377 -45.18 31.15 20.33
CA VAL A 377 -46.30 30.21 20.39
C VAL A 377 -47.38 30.82 21.25
N GLU A 378 -48.54 31.10 20.66
CA GLU A 378 -49.68 31.71 21.35
C GLU A 378 -50.99 31.24 20.72
N ASN A 379 -51.94 30.74 21.52
CA ASN A 379 -53.30 30.39 21.06
C ASN A 379 -53.37 29.54 19.76
N GLY A 380 -52.42 28.61 19.58
CA GLY A 380 -52.36 27.74 18.39
C GLY A 380 -51.74 28.38 17.13
N LEU A 381 -51.33 29.64 17.20
CA LEU A 381 -50.47 30.31 16.23
C LEU A 381 -49.00 30.08 16.59
N ILE A 382 -48.21 29.70 15.59
CA ILE A 382 -46.77 29.55 15.71
C ILE A 382 -46.14 30.53 14.73
N SER A 383 -45.43 31.53 15.24
CA SER A 383 -44.73 32.53 14.44
C SER A 383 -43.23 32.40 14.63
N VAL A 384 -42.50 32.30 13.53
CA VAL A 384 -41.05 32.41 13.53
C VAL A 384 -40.70 33.84 13.17
N MET A 385 -40.05 34.52 14.10
CA MET A 385 -39.43 35.82 13.91
C MET A 385 -37.92 35.63 13.72
N ARG A 386 -37.31 36.55 13.00
CA ARG A 386 -35.89 36.59 12.75
C ARG A 386 -35.35 37.99 12.96
N ASN A 387 -34.32 38.13 13.80
CA ASN A 387 -33.75 39.43 14.16
C ASN A 387 -34.84 40.49 14.51
N GLY A 388 -35.94 40.06 15.15
CA GLY A 388 -37.08 40.92 15.49
C GLY A 388 -38.16 41.12 14.40
N ALA A 389 -38.02 40.58 13.19
CA ALA A 389 -39.01 40.69 12.10
C ALA A 389 -39.74 39.37 11.81
N PRO A 390 -41.03 39.37 11.42
CA PRO A 390 -41.76 38.14 11.11
C PRO A 390 -41.25 37.48 9.84
N LEU A 391 -40.99 36.16 9.91
CA LEU A 391 -40.46 35.36 8.81
C LEU A 391 -41.52 34.42 8.22
N ILE A 392 -42.15 33.61 9.06
CA ILE A 392 -43.14 32.62 8.63
C ILE A 392 -44.05 32.28 9.82
N SER A 393 -45.34 32.07 9.57
CA SER A 393 -46.31 31.73 10.60
C SER A 393 -47.23 30.61 10.16
N LEU A 394 -47.56 29.71 11.09
CA LEU A 394 -48.45 28.58 10.89
C LEU A 394 -49.57 28.63 11.93
N THR A 395 -50.82 28.68 11.47
CA THR A 395 -52.00 28.58 12.34
C THR A 395 -52.54 27.15 12.28
N ASP A 396 -52.64 26.49 13.42
CA ASP A 396 -53.30 25.19 13.49
C ASP A 396 -54.81 25.35 13.68
N THR A 397 -55.58 25.08 12.63
CA THR A 397 -57.05 25.14 12.64
C THR A 397 -57.69 24.09 13.54
N LYS A 398 -56.94 23.10 14.05
CA LYS A 398 -57.41 22.09 15.01
C LYS A 398 -57.13 22.46 16.48
N ALA A 399 -56.53 23.62 16.75
CA ALA A 399 -56.33 24.19 18.09
C ALA A 399 -55.82 23.20 19.16
N MET A 400 -54.88 22.32 18.81
CA MET A 400 -54.27 21.40 19.78
C MET A 400 -53.09 22.08 20.49
N PRO A 401 -53.19 22.36 21.81
CA PRO A 401 -52.06 22.86 22.58
C PRO A 401 -50.95 21.80 22.64
N LEU A 402 -49.74 22.18 22.23
CA LEU A 402 -48.55 21.35 22.41
C LEU A 402 -47.87 21.79 23.68
N ASN A 403 -47.67 20.85 24.60
CA ASN A 403 -46.88 21.11 25.80
C ASN A 403 -45.41 20.82 25.50
N LEU A 404 -44.68 21.85 25.09
CA LEU A 404 -43.29 21.75 24.67
C LEU A 404 -42.41 21.66 25.90
N VAL A 405 -41.46 20.74 25.89
CA VAL A 405 -40.54 20.53 27.03
C VAL A 405 -39.08 20.55 26.59
N ASN A 406 -38.84 20.41 25.29
CA ASN A 406 -37.50 20.26 24.73
C ASN A 406 -37.33 21.22 23.54
N VAL A 407 -36.15 21.79 23.41
CA VAL A 407 -35.68 22.50 22.22
C VAL A 407 -34.46 21.78 21.70
N SER A 408 -34.43 21.51 20.40
CA SER A 408 -33.27 20.94 19.74
C SER A 408 -32.92 21.68 18.47
N ALA A 409 -31.64 21.85 18.19
CA ALA A 409 -31.17 22.49 16.96
C ALA A 409 -30.17 21.59 16.23
N GLY A 410 -30.27 21.52 14.90
CA GLY A 410 -29.45 20.67 14.04
C GLY A 410 -29.09 21.31 12.70
N SER A 411 -28.15 20.71 11.95
CA SER A 411 -27.91 21.08 10.54
C SER A 411 -27.74 19.88 9.62
N LEU A 412 -27.81 20.20 8.33
CA LEU A 412 -27.29 19.40 7.25
C LEU A 412 -26.20 20.18 6.51
N CYS A 413 -25.10 19.48 6.24
CA CYS A 413 -23.95 19.93 5.46
C CYS A 413 -23.20 21.17 6.02
N TRP A 414 -22.14 20.96 6.80
CA TRP A 414 -21.18 21.98 7.29
C TRP A 414 -21.59 22.76 8.56
N ASP A 415 -20.57 23.46 9.12
CA ASP A 415 -20.48 23.99 10.48
C ASP A 415 -21.29 25.27 10.70
N TYR A 416 -22.13 25.27 11.74
CA TYR A 416 -22.79 26.47 12.25
C TYR A 416 -22.63 26.53 13.76
N VAL A 417 -22.76 27.75 14.29
CA VAL A 417 -22.54 28.08 15.69
C VAL A 417 -23.87 28.46 16.31
N LEU A 418 -24.27 27.74 17.33
CA LEU A 418 -25.38 28.08 18.21
C LEU A 418 -24.90 29.02 19.31
N THR A 419 -25.64 30.11 19.51
CA THR A 419 -25.33 31.12 20.51
C THR A 419 -26.59 31.49 21.28
N GLY A 420 -26.66 31.23 22.58
CA GLY A 420 -27.85 31.55 23.39
C GLY A 420 -29.10 30.75 23.03
N ILE A 421 -29.56 29.90 23.95
CA ILE A 421 -30.89 29.28 23.90
C ILE A 421 -31.69 29.82 25.09
N GLN A 422 -32.77 30.53 24.80
CA GLN A 422 -33.63 31.13 25.82
C GLN A 422 -35.07 30.66 25.64
N VAL A 423 -35.73 30.34 26.74
CA VAL A 423 -37.14 29.95 26.76
C VAL A 423 -37.85 30.72 27.86
N SER A 424 -38.93 31.40 27.53
CA SER A 424 -39.78 32.09 28.48
C SER A 424 -41.24 31.77 28.27
N ASP A 425 -42.00 31.66 29.36
CA ASP A 425 -43.46 31.55 29.27
C ASP A 425 -44.11 32.86 28.85
N LYS A 426 -45.42 32.83 28.63
CA LYS A 426 -46.23 34.01 28.27
C LYS A 426 -46.22 35.15 29.29
N SER A 427 -45.87 34.87 30.56
CA SER A 427 -45.73 35.90 31.58
C SER A 427 -44.37 36.62 31.49
N GLY A 428 -43.48 36.14 30.62
CA GLY A 428 -42.10 36.59 30.50
C GLY A 428 -41.15 35.92 31.49
N ALA A 429 -41.60 34.92 32.25
CA ALA A 429 -40.74 34.20 33.17
C ALA A 429 -39.79 33.29 32.39
N MET A 430 -38.49 33.45 32.63
CA MET A 430 -37.44 32.67 31.97
C MET A 430 -37.40 31.24 32.54
N LEU A 431 -37.75 30.26 31.71
CA LEU A 431 -37.76 28.83 32.04
C LEU A 431 -36.44 28.13 31.75
N LEU A 432 -35.68 28.62 30.76
CA LEU A 432 -34.34 28.16 30.41
C LEU A 432 -33.55 29.34 29.84
N ASN A 433 -32.31 29.50 30.30
CA ASN A 433 -31.36 30.48 29.75
C ASN A 433 -29.98 29.84 29.64
N GLU A 434 -29.76 29.16 28.53
CA GLU A 434 -28.48 28.55 28.19
C GLU A 434 -27.65 29.54 27.37
N ASN A 435 -26.77 30.26 28.05
CA ASN A 435 -25.82 31.18 27.44
C ASN A 435 -24.46 30.52 27.17
N PHE A 436 -24.37 29.20 27.33
CA PHE A 436 -23.16 28.42 27.20
C PHE A 436 -22.01 28.98 28.07
N ALA A 437 -22.30 29.39 29.32
CA ALA A 437 -21.34 30.09 30.18
C ALA A 437 -20.61 29.22 31.23
N SER A 438 -20.98 27.94 31.42
CA SER A 438 -20.32 27.06 32.39
C SER A 438 -19.61 25.87 31.73
N ASN A 439 -18.35 25.64 32.14
CA ASN A 439 -17.50 24.52 31.72
C ASN A 439 -17.90 23.17 32.35
N SER A 440 -19.19 22.97 32.68
CA SER A 440 -19.62 21.76 33.40
C SER A 440 -19.89 20.63 32.42
N ALA A 441 -18.87 19.80 32.17
CA ALA A 441 -18.95 18.55 31.40
C ALA A 441 -20.10 17.59 31.83
N ALA A 442 -20.79 17.85 32.95
CA ALA A 442 -21.94 17.10 33.43
C ALA A 442 -23.28 17.43 32.73
N SER A 443 -23.43 18.61 32.11
CA SER A 443 -24.69 19.06 31.48
C SER A 443 -24.66 19.00 29.95
N TYR A 444 -23.46 18.79 29.39
CA TYR A 444 -23.22 18.68 27.96
C TYR A 444 -22.79 17.24 27.66
N GLN A 445 -23.74 16.30 27.65
CA GLN A 445 -23.61 15.22 26.67
C GLN A 445 -23.72 15.93 25.29
N TRP A 446 -22.97 15.62 24.25
CA TRP A 446 -23.01 14.36 23.52
C TRP A 446 -21.81 14.24 22.57
N SER A 447 -21.23 13.05 22.52
CA SER A 447 -20.84 12.41 21.28
C SER A 447 -21.79 11.21 21.17
N LEU A 448 -22.64 11.21 20.15
CA LEU A 448 -23.23 9.99 19.59
C LEU A 448 -22.51 9.81 18.25
N THR A 449 -21.24 9.44 18.28
CA THR A 449 -20.49 9.19 17.04
C THR A 449 -21.13 8.00 16.32
N PRO A 450 -21.73 8.17 15.12
CA PRO A 450 -21.97 7.03 14.23
C PRO A 450 -20.61 6.52 13.73
N LEU A 451 -20.58 5.22 13.43
CA LEU A 451 -19.38 4.43 13.16
C LEU A 451 -18.45 5.16 12.15
N GLN A 452 -17.23 5.45 12.60
CA GLN A 452 -16.07 5.91 11.81
C GLN A 452 -15.86 5.01 10.57
N GLY A 453 -14.82 5.25 9.77
CA GLY A 453 -14.20 4.16 9.02
C GLY A 453 -13.73 3.08 9.99
N GLN A 454 -14.67 2.28 10.51
CA GLN A 454 -14.46 1.34 11.59
C GLN A 454 -13.85 0.10 11.00
N ASN A 455 -12.88 -0.43 11.73
CA ASN A 455 -12.06 -1.52 11.26
C ASN A 455 -11.45 -1.19 9.88
N ALA A 456 -10.94 0.03 9.70
CA ALA A 456 -10.27 0.42 8.48
C ALA A 456 -9.01 -0.44 8.30
N LEU A 457 -8.97 -1.18 7.21
CA LEU A 457 -7.84 -2.02 6.83
C LEU A 457 -7.07 -1.37 5.69
N TRP A 458 -7.77 -0.81 4.70
CA TRP A 458 -7.17 -0.08 3.58
C TRP A 458 -7.75 1.33 3.52
N ALA A 459 -6.93 2.34 3.28
CA ALA A 459 -7.41 3.72 3.11
C ALA A 459 -6.66 4.41 1.97
N TRP A 460 -7.40 4.98 1.01
CA TRP A 460 -6.83 5.78 -0.08
C TRP A 460 -7.84 6.78 -0.62
N GLY A 461 -7.50 8.07 -0.66
CA GLY A 461 -8.41 9.05 -1.26
C GLY A 461 -7.97 10.50 -1.21
N TRP A 462 -8.82 11.36 -1.77
CA TRP A 462 -8.68 12.82 -1.70
C TRP A 462 -9.20 13.37 -0.38
N TYR A 463 -8.42 14.25 0.25
CA TYR A 463 -8.86 14.92 1.48
C TYR A 463 -8.57 16.43 1.46
N GLY A 464 -9.19 17.17 2.38
CA GLY A 464 -8.87 18.57 2.63
C GLY A 464 -7.84 18.72 3.74
N THR A 465 -8.07 18.05 4.88
CA THR A 465 -7.24 18.12 6.10
C THR A 465 -7.40 16.87 6.96
N ALA A 466 -6.55 16.71 7.98
CA ALA A 466 -6.55 15.51 8.82
C ALA A 466 -7.65 15.54 9.91
N PHE A 467 -8.44 14.47 9.99
CA PHE A 467 -9.57 14.31 10.93
C PHE A 467 -9.61 12.90 11.56
N ASP A 468 -10.48 12.68 12.55
CA ASP A 468 -10.76 11.35 13.16
C ASP A 468 -11.65 10.47 12.27
N ALA A 469 -11.23 10.28 11.01
CA ALA A 469 -12.03 9.59 9.99
C ALA A 469 -11.96 8.06 10.08
N TYR A 470 -10.89 7.51 10.68
CA TYR A 470 -10.61 6.07 10.67
C TYR A 470 -10.27 5.55 12.05
N ARG A 471 -10.69 4.32 12.33
CA ARG A 471 -10.05 3.47 13.35
C ARG A 471 -9.42 2.30 12.64
N PHE A 472 -8.09 2.26 12.67
CA PHE A 472 -7.34 1.25 11.96
C PHE A 472 -7.28 -0.05 12.75
N VAL A 473 -7.44 -1.17 12.06
CA VAL A 473 -7.11 -2.49 12.64
C VAL A 473 -5.60 -2.73 12.58
N PRO A 474 -5.05 -3.60 13.45
CA PRO A 474 -3.69 -4.09 13.28
C PRO A 474 -3.49 -4.67 11.87
N GLY A 475 -2.44 -4.20 11.20
CA GLY A 475 -2.12 -4.54 9.82
C GLY A 475 -2.65 -3.58 8.75
N ALA A 476 -3.41 -2.55 9.15
CA ALA A 476 -3.96 -1.59 8.21
C ALA A 476 -2.87 -0.73 7.56
N VAL A 477 -3.07 -0.43 6.27
CA VAL A 477 -2.18 0.41 5.47
C VAL A 477 -3.01 1.40 4.67
N GLY A 478 -2.55 2.64 4.59
CA GLY A 478 -3.20 3.63 3.74
C GLY A 478 -2.49 4.98 3.74
N ALA A 479 -2.97 5.88 2.90
CA ALA A 479 -2.50 7.25 2.83
C ALA A 479 -3.61 8.15 2.28
N GLN A 480 -3.37 9.46 2.32
CA GLN A 480 -4.24 10.44 1.67
C GLN A 480 -3.51 11.26 0.65
N LEU A 481 -4.16 11.50 -0.47
CA LEU A 481 -3.63 12.35 -1.53
C LEU A 481 -3.93 13.81 -1.21
N THR A 482 -3.06 14.43 -0.39
CA THR A 482 -3.05 15.88 -0.13
C THR A 482 -1.63 16.40 0.03
N SER A 483 -1.45 17.70 -0.13
CA SER A 483 -0.18 18.38 0.12
C SER A 483 0.18 18.35 1.61
N TYR A 484 1.49 18.34 1.91
CA TYR A 484 2.03 18.39 3.29
C TYR A 484 1.51 17.29 4.23
N THR A 485 1.14 16.13 3.71
CA THR A 485 0.62 15.01 4.51
C THR A 485 1.59 14.51 5.57
N ALA A 486 2.89 14.69 5.34
CA ALA A 486 3.98 14.43 6.26
C ALA A 486 4.84 15.68 6.50
N GLY A 487 4.25 16.88 6.38
CA GLY A 487 4.94 18.15 6.62
C GLY A 487 5.51 18.26 8.04
N THR A 488 4.85 17.65 9.01
CA THR A 488 5.40 17.27 10.31
C THR A 488 4.89 15.90 10.73
N ILE A 489 5.71 15.13 11.44
CA ILE A 489 5.38 13.79 11.94
C ILE A 489 5.40 13.73 13.48
N ARG A 490 6.27 14.52 14.12
CA ARG A 490 6.58 14.48 15.55
C ARG A 490 6.05 15.70 16.29
N LYS A 491 6.06 16.89 15.67
CA LYS A 491 5.68 18.16 16.32
C LYS A 491 4.28 18.61 15.88
N PRO A 492 3.23 18.45 16.72
CA PRO A 492 1.90 18.94 16.37
C PRO A 492 1.89 20.47 16.24
N LEU A 493 1.03 20.99 15.37
CA LEU A 493 0.77 22.43 15.24
C LEU A 493 0.12 22.99 16.51
N ASN A 494 -0.75 22.21 17.14
CA ASN A 494 -1.33 22.51 18.45
C ASN A 494 -1.04 21.34 19.42
N PRO A 495 -0.28 21.55 20.51
CA PRO A 495 0.11 20.47 21.40
C PRO A 495 -1.03 19.95 22.28
N ASP A 496 -2.14 20.67 22.42
CA ASP A 496 -3.28 20.24 23.24
C ASP A 496 -4.18 19.26 22.45
N PRO A 497 -4.21 17.97 22.81
CA PRO A 497 -5.05 16.98 22.12
C PRO A 497 -6.55 17.18 22.36
N THR A 498 -6.94 18.04 23.31
CA THR A 498 -8.34 18.35 23.62
C THR A 498 -8.93 19.47 22.75
N VAL A 499 -8.08 20.21 22.03
CA VAL A 499 -8.50 21.28 21.13
C VAL A 499 -8.94 20.69 19.79
N ALA A 500 -10.25 20.64 19.57
CA ALA A 500 -10.87 20.19 18.33
C ALA A 500 -11.24 21.35 17.37
N SER A 501 -10.71 22.56 17.62
CA SER A 501 -10.94 23.76 16.80
C SER A 501 -10.49 23.54 15.36
N LEU A 502 -11.37 23.86 14.39
CA LEU A 502 -11.04 23.86 12.96
C LEU A 502 -9.99 24.94 12.60
N ALA A 503 -9.81 25.96 13.45
CA ALA A 503 -8.82 27.02 13.29
C ALA A 503 -7.44 26.65 13.89
N ASP A 504 -7.39 25.75 14.89
CA ASP A 504 -6.19 25.36 15.65
C ASP A 504 -5.91 23.85 15.55
N ARG A 505 -6.16 23.26 14.37
CA ARG A 505 -6.09 21.81 14.13
C ARG A 505 -4.75 21.24 14.59
N ARG A 506 -4.79 20.30 15.52
CA ARG A 506 -3.62 19.59 16.11
C ARG A 506 -2.53 19.24 15.09
N TRP A 507 -2.93 18.68 13.95
CA TRP A 507 -2.02 18.30 12.86
C TRP A 507 -2.24 19.07 11.56
N GLY A 508 -3.16 20.04 11.50
CA GLY A 508 -3.45 20.77 10.26
C GLY A 508 -3.79 19.84 9.08
N ALA A 509 -3.00 19.89 8.01
CA ALA A 509 -3.11 19.02 6.83
C ALA A 509 -2.26 17.74 6.90
N ASN A 510 -1.54 17.50 8.02
CA ASN A 510 -0.63 16.37 8.17
C ASN A 510 -1.41 15.09 8.52
N TRP A 511 -1.78 14.31 7.51
CA TRP A 511 -2.47 13.03 7.69
C TRP A 511 -1.60 11.93 8.30
N VAL A 512 -0.31 11.89 7.97
CA VAL A 512 0.62 10.86 8.46
C VAL A 512 0.65 10.81 9.99
N PRO A 513 0.98 11.88 10.73
CA PRO A 513 0.98 11.82 12.19
C PRO A 513 -0.39 11.44 12.75
N ARG A 514 -1.49 11.90 12.14
CA ARG A 514 -2.83 11.54 12.58
C ARG A 514 -3.11 10.04 12.43
N MET A 515 -2.84 9.45 11.27
CA MET A 515 -3.04 8.02 11.04
C MET A 515 -2.19 7.17 11.97
N LEU A 516 -0.97 7.63 12.30
CA LEU A 516 -0.09 6.98 13.27
C LEU A 516 -0.68 6.97 14.69
N GLU A 517 -1.32 8.07 15.14
CA GLU A 517 -2.06 8.10 16.40
C GLU A 517 -3.27 7.16 16.40
N GLU A 518 -3.92 7.03 15.24
CA GLU A 518 -5.08 6.19 15.04
C GLU A 518 -4.75 4.70 14.84
N GLY A 519 -3.47 4.34 14.94
CA GLY A 519 -3.03 2.95 14.95
C GLY A 519 -2.79 2.33 13.57
N VAL A 520 -2.60 3.13 12.51
CA VAL A 520 -2.19 2.59 11.21
C VAL A 520 -0.86 1.82 11.32
N THR A 521 -0.71 0.74 10.57
CA THR A 521 0.50 -0.10 10.59
C THR A 521 1.57 0.38 9.60
N GLY A 522 1.14 0.98 8.49
CA GLY A 522 2.01 1.68 7.56
C GLY A 522 1.26 2.78 6.81
N THR A 523 1.93 3.90 6.55
CA THR A 523 1.38 5.03 5.80
C THR A 523 2.49 5.72 5.01
N TRP A 524 2.14 6.51 4.01
CA TRP A 524 3.09 7.39 3.33
C TRP A 524 2.51 8.79 3.17
N GLY A 525 3.38 9.75 2.87
CA GLY A 525 3.01 11.15 2.73
C GLY A 525 4.08 12.02 2.10
N ALA A 526 3.74 13.28 1.86
CA ALA A 526 4.63 14.30 1.30
C ALA A 526 5.07 15.29 2.39
N VAL A 527 6.38 15.51 2.49
CA VAL A 527 7.00 16.43 3.49
C VAL A 527 6.91 17.91 3.09
N ASP A 528 6.53 18.17 1.83
CA ASP A 528 6.32 19.46 1.19
C ASP A 528 5.30 19.28 0.03
N GLU A 529 5.00 20.33 -0.73
CA GLU A 529 4.09 20.30 -1.89
C GLU A 529 4.53 19.27 -2.95
N PRO A 530 3.76 18.20 -3.20
CA PRO A 530 4.06 17.25 -4.26
C PRO A 530 3.38 17.66 -5.58
N PHE A 531 3.98 17.28 -6.71
CA PHE A 531 3.21 17.20 -7.95
C PHE A 531 2.41 15.90 -7.88
N ALA A 532 1.10 15.94 -8.16
CA ALA A 532 0.26 14.77 -7.92
C ALA A 532 0.65 13.56 -8.77
N ASN A 533 1.23 13.78 -9.97
CA ASN A 533 1.77 12.72 -10.82
C ASN A 533 3.07 12.11 -10.29
N PHE A 534 3.69 12.71 -9.25
CA PHE A 534 4.86 12.20 -8.52
C PHE A 534 4.51 11.78 -7.09
N TYR A 535 3.22 11.62 -6.79
CA TYR A 535 2.78 11.06 -5.52
C TYR A 535 2.63 9.55 -5.68
N ALA A 536 3.18 8.75 -4.78
CA ALA A 536 2.96 7.31 -4.75
C ALA A 536 1.46 6.96 -4.71
N SER A 537 0.94 6.43 -5.82
CA SER A 537 -0.47 6.04 -5.95
C SER A 537 -0.79 4.89 -4.99
N GLY A 538 -1.84 5.06 -4.19
CA GLY A 538 -2.36 4.00 -3.32
C GLY A 538 -2.90 2.81 -4.10
N THR A 539 -3.49 3.01 -5.28
CA THR A 539 -3.93 1.90 -6.13
C THR A 539 -2.76 1.08 -6.65
N ASN A 540 -1.68 1.73 -7.10
CA ASN A 540 -0.46 1.04 -7.51
C ASN A 540 0.20 0.31 -6.32
N PHE A 541 0.28 0.99 -5.17
CA PHE A 541 0.76 0.39 -3.92
C PHE A 541 -0.03 -0.88 -3.57
N PHE A 542 -1.36 -0.80 -3.53
CA PHE A 542 -2.22 -1.90 -3.10
C PHE A 542 -2.21 -3.08 -4.08
N ASP A 543 -2.11 -2.84 -5.39
CA ASP A 543 -1.98 -3.92 -6.38
C ASP A 543 -0.75 -4.79 -6.10
N HIS A 544 0.39 -4.18 -5.81
CA HIS A 544 1.62 -4.89 -5.50
C HIS A 544 1.56 -5.50 -4.09
N PHE A 545 1.11 -4.75 -3.09
CA PHE A 545 1.02 -5.26 -1.72
C PHE A 545 0.10 -6.49 -1.59
N TRP A 546 -1.07 -6.47 -2.24
CA TRP A 546 -2.00 -7.60 -2.29
C TRP A 546 -1.59 -8.70 -3.29
N SER A 547 -0.40 -8.60 -3.88
CA SER A 547 0.18 -9.59 -4.78
C SER A 547 1.49 -10.17 -4.26
N GLY A 548 1.86 -9.87 -3.01
CA GLY A 548 2.97 -10.52 -2.32
C GLY A 548 4.21 -9.65 -2.11
N TYR A 549 4.24 -8.41 -2.58
CA TYR A 549 5.34 -7.49 -2.25
C TYR A 549 5.21 -6.98 -0.81
N ASN A 550 6.33 -6.73 -0.15
CA ASN A 550 6.30 -6.11 1.19
C ASN A 550 5.93 -4.61 1.12
N PHE A 551 5.71 -4.00 2.28
CA PHE A 551 5.33 -2.58 2.38
C PHE A 551 6.34 -1.65 1.69
N GLY A 552 7.65 -1.86 1.91
CA GLY A 552 8.69 -1.02 1.32
C GLY A 552 8.75 -1.14 -0.20
N GLU A 553 8.68 -2.36 -0.73
CA GLU A 553 8.64 -2.64 -2.16
C GLU A 553 7.43 -2.01 -2.82
N SER A 554 6.25 -2.21 -2.24
CA SER A 554 4.99 -1.69 -2.79
C SER A 554 5.01 -0.16 -2.88
N PHE A 555 5.61 0.52 -1.91
CA PHE A 555 5.80 1.97 -1.96
C PHE A 555 6.76 2.39 -3.08
N TYR A 556 7.93 1.78 -3.19
CA TYR A 556 8.90 2.16 -4.23
C TYR A 556 8.54 1.67 -5.63
N ILE A 557 7.65 0.69 -5.78
CA ILE A 557 7.05 0.38 -7.09
C ILE A 557 6.09 1.50 -7.50
N ALA A 558 5.31 2.02 -6.54
CA ALA A 558 4.33 3.08 -6.77
C ALA A 558 4.96 4.48 -6.91
N GLU A 559 6.10 4.73 -6.30
CA GLU A 559 6.82 6.01 -6.37
C GLU A 559 7.67 6.10 -7.65
N ASN A 560 7.33 7.01 -8.56
CA ASN A 560 7.99 7.09 -9.87
C ASN A 560 9.25 7.97 -9.91
N VAL A 561 9.56 8.70 -8.84
CA VAL A 561 10.74 9.58 -8.76
C VAL A 561 11.52 9.39 -7.45
N LEU A 562 12.84 9.57 -7.52
CA LEU A 562 13.71 9.64 -6.35
C LEU A 562 14.24 11.05 -6.16
N ARG A 563 14.76 11.30 -4.95
CA ARG A 563 15.12 12.63 -4.45
C ARG A 563 13.92 13.59 -4.59
N TRP A 564 12.82 13.18 -3.99
CA TRP A 564 11.55 13.90 -3.98
C TRP A 564 11.01 14.08 -2.56
N THR A 565 9.77 14.56 -2.43
CA THR A 565 9.17 14.93 -1.13
C THR A 565 8.44 13.78 -0.44
N MET A 566 8.43 12.59 -1.05
CA MET A 566 7.68 11.43 -0.55
C MET A 566 8.44 10.66 0.52
N VAL A 567 7.73 10.25 1.57
CA VAL A 567 8.24 9.46 2.69
C VAL A 567 7.26 8.33 3.03
N ALA A 568 7.80 7.13 3.29
CA ALA A 568 7.04 5.98 3.78
C ALA A 568 7.36 5.71 5.26
N ILE A 569 6.32 5.61 6.08
CA ILE A 569 6.40 5.39 7.52
C ILE A 569 5.77 4.03 7.85
N GLY A 570 6.58 3.08 8.27
CA GLY A 570 6.17 1.70 8.50
C GLY A 570 7.36 0.76 8.49
N ASP A 571 7.14 -0.48 8.91
CA ASP A 571 8.14 -1.52 8.77
C ASP A 571 8.27 -1.91 7.29
N PRO A 572 9.43 -1.70 6.63
CA PRO A 572 9.59 -2.02 5.21
C PRO A 572 9.39 -3.51 4.93
N LEU A 573 9.66 -4.38 5.90
CA LEU A 573 9.53 -5.83 5.75
C LEU A 573 8.10 -6.34 6.00
N TYR A 574 7.16 -5.46 6.35
CA TYR A 574 5.79 -5.86 6.63
C TYR A 574 5.16 -6.56 5.42
N ALA A 575 4.84 -7.85 5.58
CA ALA A 575 4.42 -8.73 4.49
C ALA A 575 3.35 -9.74 4.96
N PRO A 576 2.05 -9.39 4.93
CA PRO A 576 0.98 -10.27 5.43
C PRO A 576 0.91 -11.62 4.73
N ALA A 577 0.90 -12.70 5.51
CA ALA A 577 0.92 -14.08 5.01
C ALA A 577 -0.23 -14.37 4.04
N VAL A 578 -1.39 -13.73 4.21
CA VAL A 578 -2.52 -13.85 3.28
C VAL A 578 -2.22 -13.36 1.87
N PHE A 579 -1.27 -12.43 1.70
CA PHE A 579 -0.76 -11.97 0.39
C PHE A 579 0.54 -12.66 0.00
N GLN A 580 1.30 -13.15 0.99
CA GLN A 580 2.45 -14.02 0.76
C GLN A 580 2.05 -15.45 0.40
N LYS A 581 0.75 -15.77 0.39
CA LYS A 581 0.19 -16.89 -0.36
C LYS A 581 0.37 -16.59 -1.84
N ALA A 582 1.61 -16.75 -2.30
CA ALA A 582 1.91 -16.86 -3.69
C ALA A 582 0.94 -17.90 -4.26
N GLY A 583 0.12 -17.49 -5.23
CA GLY A 583 -0.26 -18.46 -6.26
C GLY A 583 1.02 -19.16 -6.73
N MET A 584 0.89 -20.41 -7.17
CA MET A 584 2.06 -21.15 -7.65
C MET A 584 2.87 -20.30 -8.61
N ARG A 585 4.17 -20.15 -8.35
CA ARG A 585 5.10 -19.43 -9.20
C ARG A 585 5.96 -20.45 -9.94
N VAL A 586 5.85 -20.47 -11.26
CA VAL A 586 6.48 -21.48 -12.12
C VAL A 586 7.62 -20.83 -12.87
N VAL A 587 8.83 -21.35 -12.68
CA VAL A 587 10.04 -20.85 -13.33
C VAL A 587 10.77 -21.97 -14.05
N ASN A 588 11.55 -21.61 -15.07
CA ASN A 588 12.55 -22.50 -15.64
C ASN A 588 13.57 -22.90 -14.56
N THR A 589 13.81 -24.20 -14.38
CA THR A 589 14.68 -24.71 -13.29
C THR A 589 16.13 -24.22 -13.42
N ALA A 590 16.59 -23.99 -14.65
CA ALA A 590 17.98 -23.60 -14.89
C ALA A 590 18.21 -22.10 -14.75
N SER A 591 17.24 -21.26 -15.13
CA SER A 591 17.39 -19.79 -15.13
C SER A 591 16.62 -19.06 -14.04
N TYR A 592 15.65 -19.71 -13.38
CA TYR A 592 14.66 -19.11 -12.49
C TYR A 592 13.82 -17.97 -13.10
N GLN A 593 13.78 -17.89 -14.42
CA GLN A 593 12.94 -16.92 -15.13
C GLN A 593 11.51 -17.45 -15.25
N GLU A 594 10.54 -16.58 -15.01
CA GLU A 594 9.12 -16.81 -15.32
C GLU A 594 8.85 -16.53 -16.80
N GLY A 595 7.78 -17.12 -17.33
CA GLY A 595 7.34 -16.86 -18.68
C GLY A 595 6.56 -18.01 -19.30
N ALA A 596 6.61 -18.07 -20.63
CA ALA A 596 6.06 -19.21 -21.37
C ALA A 596 6.93 -20.46 -21.14
N ILE A 597 6.28 -21.60 -21.00
CA ILE A 597 6.93 -22.89 -20.81
C ILE A 597 7.02 -23.68 -22.12
N ALA A 598 7.98 -24.58 -22.21
CA ALA A 598 8.19 -25.43 -23.38
C ALA A 598 7.94 -26.92 -23.10
N PRO A 599 7.55 -27.71 -24.12
CA PRO A 599 7.51 -29.18 -24.03
C PRO A 599 8.84 -29.75 -23.52
N GLY A 600 8.81 -30.59 -22.50
CA GLY A 600 10.01 -31.21 -21.92
C GLY A 600 10.79 -30.34 -20.93
N GLU A 601 10.41 -29.07 -20.73
CA GLU A 601 11.11 -28.18 -19.81
C GLU A 601 11.07 -28.69 -18.36
N LEU A 602 12.20 -28.62 -17.65
CA LEU A 602 12.24 -28.77 -16.20
C LEU A 602 11.81 -27.45 -15.56
N VAL A 603 10.74 -27.48 -14.79
CA VAL A 603 10.22 -26.32 -14.06
C VAL A 603 10.30 -26.49 -12.55
N THR A 604 10.58 -25.38 -11.87
CA THR A 604 10.47 -25.26 -10.42
C THR A 604 9.22 -24.46 -10.09
N ILE A 605 8.37 -25.03 -9.23
CA ILE A 605 7.10 -24.46 -8.78
C ILE A 605 7.28 -24.05 -7.32
N PHE A 606 7.31 -22.76 -7.04
CA PHE A 606 7.32 -22.22 -5.68
C PHE A 606 5.88 -21.95 -5.21
N GLY A 607 5.61 -22.13 -3.93
CA GLY A 607 4.30 -21.86 -3.35
C GLY A 607 4.22 -22.24 -1.88
N SER A 608 3.03 -22.58 -1.41
CA SER A 608 2.77 -23.10 -0.07
C SER A 608 1.75 -24.24 -0.14
N GLY A 609 1.85 -25.23 0.75
CA GLY A 609 0.97 -26.40 0.73
C GLY A 609 1.16 -27.29 -0.51
N LEU A 610 2.34 -27.27 -1.15
CA LEU A 610 2.59 -28.02 -2.38
C LEU A 610 3.03 -29.48 -2.15
N GLY A 611 3.29 -29.87 -0.90
CA GLY A 611 3.78 -31.20 -0.56
C GLY A 611 4.16 -31.35 0.91
N PRO A 612 4.97 -32.37 1.27
CA PRO A 612 5.32 -32.64 2.65
C PRO A 612 6.29 -31.58 3.22
N ALA A 613 6.14 -31.25 4.50
CA ALA A 613 7.01 -30.28 5.20
C ALA A 613 8.51 -30.66 5.16
N GLY A 614 8.83 -31.96 5.22
CA GLY A 614 10.20 -32.46 5.18
C GLY A 614 10.84 -32.54 3.79
N GLY A 615 10.09 -32.28 2.72
CA GLY A 615 10.52 -32.55 1.36
C GLY A 615 10.61 -34.05 1.02
N ALA A 616 10.57 -34.36 -0.26
CA ALA A 616 10.73 -35.71 -0.79
C ALA A 616 11.33 -35.65 -2.19
N ALA A 617 12.40 -36.42 -2.42
CA ALA A 617 12.96 -36.60 -3.75
C ALA A 617 12.05 -37.48 -4.62
N GLY A 618 12.08 -37.24 -5.92
CA GLY A 618 11.44 -38.08 -6.93
C GLY A 618 12.02 -39.49 -6.93
N VAL A 619 11.20 -40.47 -7.31
CA VAL A 619 11.60 -41.88 -7.36
C VAL A 619 11.66 -42.32 -8.82
N ILE A 620 12.77 -42.94 -9.22
CA ILE A 620 12.89 -43.58 -10.55
C ILE A 620 12.52 -45.06 -10.40
N ARG A 621 11.56 -45.53 -11.21
CA ARG A 621 11.17 -46.95 -11.33
C ARG A 621 11.29 -47.37 -12.78
N ASP A 622 12.00 -48.48 -13.04
CA ASP A 622 12.21 -49.02 -14.39
C ASP A 622 12.75 -47.99 -15.41
N GLY A 623 13.61 -47.09 -14.96
CA GLY A 623 14.21 -46.04 -15.80
C GLY A 623 13.32 -44.84 -16.08
N VAL A 624 12.15 -44.75 -15.42
CA VAL A 624 11.18 -43.66 -15.55
C VAL A 624 10.97 -42.98 -14.20
N LEU A 625 10.99 -41.65 -14.19
CA LEU A 625 10.68 -40.83 -13.03
C LEU A 625 9.18 -40.90 -12.72
N ASP A 626 8.83 -41.18 -11.46
CA ASP A 626 7.45 -41.32 -11.02
C ASP A 626 6.70 -39.98 -11.14
N ARG A 627 5.38 -40.07 -11.36
CA ARG A 627 4.51 -38.89 -11.53
C ARG A 627 3.88 -38.42 -10.21
N GLN A 628 4.39 -38.95 -9.11
CA GLN A 628 3.97 -38.62 -7.76
C GLN A 628 5.16 -38.71 -6.80
N ALA A 629 5.25 -37.78 -5.86
CA ALA A 629 6.26 -37.77 -4.80
C ALA A 629 5.58 -37.44 -3.47
N ALA A 630 5.59 -38.39 -2.52
CA ALA A 630 5.04 -38.21 -1.16
C ALA A 630 3.62 -37.61 -1.11
N GLY A 631 2.72 -38.07 -1.98
CA GLY A 631 1.35 -37.58 -2.05
C GLY A 631 1.12 -36.39 -3.00
N THR A 632 2.19 -35.73 -3.45
CA THR A 632 2.14 -34.61 -4.41
C THR A 632 2.14 -35.11 -5.86
N ARG A 633 1.27 -34.54 -6.70
CA ARG A 633 1.21 -34.70 -8.16
C ARG A 633 1.13 -33.32 -8.81
N VAL A 634 1.76 -33.13 -9.97
CA VAL A 634 1.59 -31.94 -10.82
C VAL A 634 0.84 -32.34 -12.07
N LEU A 635 -0.18 -31.59 -12.45
CA LEU A 635 -0.95 -31.79 -13.67
C LEU A 635 -0.78 -30.60 -14.60
N PHE A 636 -0.53 -30.87 -15.88
CA PHE A 636 -0.67 -29.93 -16.98
C PHE A 636 -1.92 -30.34 -17.77
N ASP A 637 -2.95 -29.52 -17.69
CA ASP A 637 -4.34 -29.84 -18.01
C ASP A 637 -4.82 -31.07 -17.23
N SER A 638 -4.86 -32.23 -17.87
CA SER A 638 -5.18 -33.54 -17.26
C SER A 638 -3.99 -34.49 -17.26
N SER A 639 -2.84 -34.08 -17.80
CA SER A 639 -1.66 -34.92 -17.95
C SER A 639 -0.74 -34.78 -16.74
N PRO A 640 -0.48 -35.87 -16.00
CA PRO A 640 0.41 -35.84 -14.83
C PRO A 640 1.89 -35.76 -15.25
N ALA A 641 2.63 -34.84 -14.64
CA ALA A 641 4.05 -34.61 -14.88
C ALA A 641 4.94 -35.50 -13.99
N PRO A 642 6.08 -35.99 -14.49
CA PRO A 642 7.13 -36.59 -13.67
C PRO A 642 7.70 -35.59 -12.66
N LEU A 643 7.95 -36.02 -11.42
CA LEU A 643 8.43 -35.15 -10.32
C LEU A 643 9.85 -35.49 -9.88
N LEU A 644 10.72 -34.47 -9.83
CA LEU A 644 12.09 -34.58 -9.34
C LEU A 644 12.18 -34.33 -7.83
N TYR A 645 11.30 -33.48 -7.30
CA TYR A 645 11.28 -33.09 -5.89
C TYR A 645 9.91 -32.52 -5.51
N ALA A 646 9.47 -32.72 -4.27
CA ALA A 646 8.28 -32.07 -3.70
C ALA A 646 8.47 -31.74 -2.22
N SER A 647 8.15 -30.52 -1.82
CA SER A 647 8.06 -30.05 -0.43
C SER A 647 6.84 -29.15 -0.25
N ASP A 648 6.59 -28.70 0.98
CA ASP A 648 5.54 -27.73 1.29
C ASP A 648 5.68 -26.43 0.46
N GLN A 649 6.91 -26.03 0.11
CA GLN A 649 7.19 -24.73 -0.53
C GLN A 649 7.71 -24.81 -1.97
N GLN A 650 8.04 -26.01 -2.45
CA GLN A 650 8.69 -26.19 -3.75
C GLN A 650 8.36 -27.54 -4.38
N VAL A 651 8.07 -27.57 -5.68
CA VAL A 651 7.96 -28.79 -6.48
C VAL A 651 8.77 -28.64 -7.76
N ASN A 652 9.61 -29.61 -8.10
CA ASN A 652 10.35 -29.63 -9.36
C ASN A 652 9.73 -30.71 -10.26
N ALA A 653 9.34 -30.34 -11.48
CA ALA A 653 8.60 -31.20 -12.39
C ALA A 653 9.10 -31.09 -13.84
N ILE A 654 8.81 -32.10 -14.67
CA ILE A 654 9.07 -32.07 -16.11
C ILE A 654 7.76 -31.80 -16.84
N VAL A 655 7.73 -30.72 -17.62
CA VAL A 655 6.59 -30.35 -18.46
C VAL A 655 6.35 -31.46 -19.51
N PRO A 656 5.14 -32.03 -19.61
CA PRO A 656 4.86 -33.10 -20.56
C PRO A 656 5.07 -32.66 -22.01
N TYR A 657 5.66 -33.52 -22.85
CA TYR A 657 5.87 -33.19 -24.28
C TYR A 657 4.55 -32.99 -25.05
N SER A 658 3.43 -33.51 -24.52
CA SER A 658 2.09 -33.44 -25.12
C SER A 658 1.51 -32.02 -25.22
N ILE A 659 2.06 -31.03 -24.51
CA ILE A 659 1.60 -29.64 -24.61
C ILE A 659 2.05 -28.95 -25.92
N ALA A 660 2.90 -29.60 -26.71
CA ALA A 660 3.45 -29.02 -27.93
C ALA A 660 2.35 -28.56 -28.90
N GLY A 661 2.50 -27.33 -29.42
CA GLY A 661 1.56 -26.71 -30.35
C GLY A 661 0.33 -26.07 -29.70
N GLN A 662 0.15 -26.21 -28.38
CA GLN A 662 -0.86 -25.45 -27.64
C GLN A 662 -0.42 -23.99 -27.49
N ALA A 663 -1.40 -23.09 -27.31
CA ALA A 663 -1.12 -21.69 -26.98
C ALA A 663 -0.94 -21.47 -25.47
N ALA A 664 -1.62 -22.28 -24.65
CA ALA A 664 -1.58 -22.23 -23.19
C ALA A 664 -1.94 -23.61 -22.61
N THR A 665 -1.53 -23.88 -21.37
CA THR A 665 -1.88 -25.07 -20.58
C THR A 665 -2.22 -24.70 -19.15
N GLN A 666 -3.12 -25.45 -18.52
CA GLN A 666 -3.54 -25.24 -17.13
C GLN A 666 -2.73 -26.11 -16.16
N LEU A 667 -1.88 -25.49 -15.34
CA LEU A 667 -1.14 -26.18 -14.28
C LEU A 667 -1.97 -26.28 -12.98
N ARG A 668 -1.92 -27.45 -12.33
CA ARG A 668 -2.40 -27.68 -10.95
C ARG A 668 -1.41 -28.52 -10.17
N VAL A 669 -1.24 -28.24 -8.89
CA VAL A 669 -0.57 -29.15 -7.94
C VAL A 669 -1.67 -29.83 -7.12
N GLU A 670 -1.58 -31.13 -6.93
CA GLU A 670 -2.50 -31.91 -6.10
C GLU A 670 -1.72 -32.58 -4.98
N VAL A 671 -2.15 -32.36 -3.75
CA VAL A 671 -1.55 -32.99 -2.55
C VAL A 671 -2.59 -33.87 -1.90
N ASN A 672 -2.33 -35.18 -1.88
CA ASN A 672 -3.22 -36.18 -1.29
C ASN A 672 -4.67 -36.09 -1.83
N GLY A 673 -4.83 -35.84 -3.13
CA GLY A 673 -6.14 -35.73 -3.79
C GLY A 673 -6.78 -34.34 -3.73
N VAL A 674 -6.16 -33.36 -3.07
CA VAL A 674 -6.67 -31.98 -3.00
C VAL A 674 -5.90 -31.09 -3.97
N PRO A 675 -6.53 -30.57 -5.04
CA PRO A 675 -5.87 -29.71 -6.00
C PRO A 675 -5.78 -28.26 -5.52
N THR A 676 -4.73 -27.56 -5.93
CA THR A 676 -4.65 -26.09 -5.89
C THR A 676 -5.62 -25.47 -6.89
N ASP A 677 -5.79 -24.16 -6.79
CA ASP A 677 -6.36 -23.36 -7.87
C ASP A 677 -5.53 -23.53 -9.16
N PRO A 678 -6.18 -23.54 -10.33
CA PRO A 678 -5.47 -23.67 -11.60
C PRO A 678 -4.66 -22.41 -11.94
N LEU A 679 -3.44 -22.62 -12.45
CA LEU A 679 -2.60 -21.57 -13.02
C LEU A 679 -2.55 -21.73 -14.54
N GLN A 680 -2.90 -20.69 -15.29
CA GLN A 680 -2.74 -20.69 -16.75
C GLN A 680 -1.32 -20.28 -17.14
N LEU A 681 -0.65 -21.08 -17.96
CA LEU A 681 0.71 -20.83 -18.44
C LEU A 681 0.73 -20.75 -19.96
N PRO A 682 1.34 -19.71 -20.56
CA PRO A 682 1.53 -19.67 -22.01
C PRO A 682 2.53 -20.76 -22.43
N VAL A 683 2.32 -21.32 -23.61
CA VAL A 683 3.18 -22.37 -24.17
C VAL A 683 3.96 -21.83 -25.35
N THR A 684 5.27 -22.11 -25.39
CA THR A 684 6.18 -21.74 -26.48
C THR A 684 6.88 -22.96 -27.05
N ALA A 685 7.44 -22.84 -28.26
CA ALA A 685 8.16 -23.93 -28.91
C ALA A 685 9.46 -24.31 -28.19
N SER A 686 10.10 -23.36 -27.51
CA SER A 686 11.31 -23.57 -26.69
C SER A 686 11.47 -22.42 -25.68
N ALA A 687 12.04 -22.71 -24.53
CA ALA A 687 12.31 -21.78 -23.44
C ALA A 687 13.68 -22.13 -22.81
N PRO A 688 14.80 -21.95 -23.54
CA PRO A 688 16.09 -22.44 -23.08
C PRO A 688 16.56 -21.75 -21.80
N GLY A 689 17.04 -22.53 -20.84
CA GLY A 689 17.81 -22.06 -19.69
C GLY A 689 19.09 -22.88 -19.54
N LEU A 690 20.23 -22.22 -19.33
CA LEU A 690 21.52 -22.90 -19.10
C LEU A 690 21.73 -23.15 -17.60
N LEU A 691 22.24 -24.33 -17.25
CA LEU A 691 22.53 -24.68 -15.87
C LEU A 691 23.77 -23.93 -15.37
N SER A 692 23.69 -23.43 -14.14
CA SER A 692 24.82 -22.84 -13.41
C SER A 692 25.47 -23.90 -12.51
N ALA A 693 26.76 -23.74 -12.26
CA ALA A 693 27.57 -24.66 -11.46
C ALA A 693 27.07 -24.83 -10.02
N ASP A 694 26.54 -23.76 -9.44
CA ASP A 694 26.04 -23.68 -8.08
C ASP A 694 24.50 -23.72 -7.98
N ALA A 695 23.83 -23.96 -9.12
CA ALA A 695 22.38 -23.94 -9.25
C ALA A 695 21.70 -22.60 -8.89
N SER A 696 22.41 -21.47 -8.89
CA SER A 696 21.85 -20.12 -8.64
C SER A 696 21.10 -19.52 -9.84
N GLY A 697 21.31 -20.08 -11.03
CA GLY A 697 20.82 -19.58 -12.32
C GLY A 697 21.69 -18.50 -12.96
N THR A 698 22.78 -18.10 -12.30
CA THR A 698 23.71 -17.06 -12.77
C THR A 698 25.18 -17.47 -12.55
N GLY A 699 26.12 -16.72 -13.12
CA GLY A 699 27.55 -16.96 -12.93
C GLY A 699 28.10 -18.14 -13.73
N GLN A 700 29.10 -18.84 -13.18
CA GLN A 700 29.79 -19.93 -13.86
C GLN A 700 28.80 -21.02 -14.28
N GLY A 701 28.76 -21.33 -15.57
CA GLY A 701 27.91 -22.39 -16.11
C GLY A 701 28.38 -23.78 -15.68
N ALA A 702 27.44 -24.71 -15.59
CA ALA A 702 27.72 -26.14 -15.49
C ALA A 702 28.22 -26.64 -16.86
N ILE A 703 29.47 -26.33 -17.18
CA ILE A 703 30.06 -26.48 -18.51
C ILE A 703 31.26 -27.42 -18.44
N LEU A 704 31.41 -28.27 -19.45
CA LEU A 704 32.61 -29.10 -19.62
C LEU A 704 33.48 -28.61 -20.77
N ASN A 705 34.79 -28.68 -20.60
CA ASN A 705 35.77 -28.48 -21.65
C ASN A 705 35.84 -29.72 -22.58
N GLN A 706 36.58 -29.60 -23.69
CA GLN A 706 36.73 -30.66 -24.70
C GLN A 706 37.29 -31.98 -24.14
N ASP A 707 38.09 -31.89 -23.08
CA ASP A 707 38.68 -33.02 -22.36
C ASP A 707 37.76 -33.58 -21.24
N TYR A 708 36.51 -33.10 -21.17
CA TYR A 708 35.51 -33.42 -20.15
C TYR A 708 35.86 -32.93 -18.74
N SER A 709 36.88 -32.09 -18.57
CA SER A 709 37.11 -31.38 -17.32
C SER A 709 36.01 -30.34 -17.08
N PHE A 710 35.69 -30.09 -15.80
CA PHE A 710 34.75 -29.02 -15.43
C PHE A 710 35.37 -27.65 -15.70
N ASN A 711 34.68 -26.83 -16.50
CA ASN A 711 35.14 -25.49 -16.84
C ASN A 711 35.09 -24.60 -15.59
N SER A 712 36.21 -23.97 -15.28
CA SER A 712 36.33 -23.02 -14.17
C SER A 712 37.53 -22.09 -14.42
N PRO A 713 37.70 -21.01 -13.65
CA PRO A 713 38.92 -20.20 -13.75
C PRO A 713 40.22 -20.98 -13.56
N ALA A 714 40.18 -22.12 -12.86
CA ALA A 714 41.32 -23.03 -12.69
C ALA A 714 41.51 -24.01 -13.86
N ASN A 715 40.44 -24.29 -14.62
CA ASN A 715 40.43 -25.17 -15.79
C ASN A 715 39.71 -24.47 -16.97
N PRO A 716 40.27 -23.39 -17.54
CA PRO A 716 39.64 -22.64 -18.62
C PRO A 716 39.66 -23.39 -19.95
N ALA A 717 38.66 -23.16 -20.80
CA ALA A 717 38.62 -23.68 -22.16
C ALA A 717 39.62 -22.92 -23.05
N ALA A 718 40.42 -23.63 -23.85
CA ALA A 718 41.27 -22.96 -24.84
C ALA A 718 40.41 -22.40 -26.00
N ARG A 719 40.80 -21.26 -26.56
CA ARG A 719 40.26 -20.81 -27.85
C ARG A 719 40.43 -21.89 -28.93
N GLY A 720 39.43 -22.02 -29.81
CA GLY A 720 39.33 -23.09 -30.81
C GLY A 720 38.89 -24.45 -30.26
N SER A 721 38.89 -24.66 -28.94
CA SER A 721 38.40 -25.91 -28.33
C SER A 721 36.87 -25.95 -28.25
N THR A 722 36.33 -27.15 -28.10
CA THR A 722 34.87 -27.36 -27.93
C THR A 722 34.48 -27.35 -26.46
N VAL A 723 33.39 -26.66 -26.12
CA VAL A 723 32.74 -26.72 -24.80
C VAL A 723 31.38 -27.39 -24.90
N MET A 724 30.97 -28.06 -23.83
CA MET A 724 29.68 -28.73 -23.69
C MET A 724 28.83 -27.96 -22.66
N LEU A 725 27.74 -27.38 -23.14
CA LEU A 725 26.78 -26.59 -22.38
C LEU A 725 25.57 -27.45 -22.05
N PHE A 726 25.05 -27.36 -20.82
CA PHE A 726 23.88 -28.13 -20.37
C PHE A 726 22.75 -27.21 -19.95
N GLY A 727 21.51 -27.59 -20.23
CA GLY A 727 20.33 -26.75 -19.97
C GLY A 727 19.02 -27.51 -20.03
N THR A 728 17.90 -26.78 -19.98
CA THR A 728 16.53 -27.31 -20.13
C THR A 728 15.65 -26.36 -20.95
N GLY A 729 14.50 -26.85 -21.45
CA GLY A 729 13.55 -26.05 -22.21
C GLY A 729 13.84 -26.06 -23.71
N GLU A 730 14.41 -27.16 -24.21
CA GLU A 730 14.73 -27.35 -25.63
C GLU A 730 13.50 -27.46 -26.53
N GLY A 731 12.34 -27.81 -25.98
CA GLY A 731 11.15 -28.12 -26.76
C GLY A 731 11.21 -29.52 -27.37
N GLN A 732 10.56 -29.69 -28.52
CA GLN A 732 10.51 -31.00 -29.20
C GLN A 732 11.86 -31.40 -29.81
N THR A 733 12.12 -32.71 -29.81
CA THR A 733 13.25 -33.34 -30.52
C THR A 733 12.80 -34.07 -31.79
N ASP A 734 13.75 -34.38 -32.68
CA ASP A 734 13.52 -35.09 -33.96
C ASP A 734 12.86 -36.46 -33.78
N LEU A 735 13.21 -37.15 -32.68
CA LEU A 735 12.54 -38.37 -32.23
C LEU A 735 11.75 -38.06 -30.95
N PRO A 736 10.45 -38.44 -30.86
CA PRO A 736 9.64 -38.19 -29.67
C PRO A 736 10.30 -38.73 -28.41
N ALA A 737 10.56 -37.85 -27.44
CA ALA A 737 11.02 -38.24 -26.11
C ALA A 737 9.80 -38.52 -25.21
N THR A 738 9.95 -39.45 -24.27
CA THR A 738 8.98 -39.67 -23.20
C THR A 738 9.48 -38.93 -21.97
N GLU A 739 8.71 -37.97 -21.45
CA GLU A 739 9.10 -37.21 -20.26
C GLU A 739 9.42 -38.15 -19.08
N GLY A 740 10.44 -37.80 -18.29
CA GLY A 740 10.85 -38.58 -17.12
C GLY A 740 11.70 -39.82 -17.42
N THR A 741 11.95 -40.16 -18.69
CA THR A 741 12.88 -41.25 -19.05
C THR A 741 14.34 -40.78 -19.04
N ILE A 742 15.27 -41.70 -18.76
CA ILE A 742 16.70 -41.46 -18.98
C ILE A 742 17.01 -41.63 -20.47
N THR A 743 17.69 -40.66 -21.07
CA THR A 743 17.97 -40.68 -22.51
C THR A 743 19.10 -41.65 -22.87
N ASP A 744 18.83 -42.55 -23.81
CA ASP A 744 19.73 -43.61 -24.27
C ASP A 744 19.87 -43.60 -25.82
N GLY A 745 20.21 -42.45 -26.39
CA GLY A 745 20.43 -42.32 -27.84
C GLY A 745 20.61 -40.87 -28.28
N VAL A 746 20.92 -40.67 -29.57
CA VAL A 746 21.02 -39.33 -30.15
C VAL A 746 19.62 -38.85 -30.54
N ARG A 747 19.14 -37.80 -29.86
CA ARG A 747 17.92 -37.07 -30.19
C ARG A 747 18.30 -35.60 -30.40
N ARG A 748 18.04 -35.04 -31.57
CA ARG A 748 18.41 -33.66 -31.89
C ARG A 748 17.26 -32.71 -31.62
N ILE A 749 17.57 -31.50 -31.19
CA ILE A 749 16.58 -30.43 -31.00
C ILE A 749 15.99 -30.09 -32.39
N SER A 750 14.66 -30.03 -32.51
CA SER A 750 13.98 -29.86 -33.81
C SER A 750 14.15 -28.46 -34.42
N GLY A 751 14.40 -27.45 -33.59
CA GLY A 751 14.57 -26.06 -34.01
C GLY A 751 16.03 -25.67 -34.30
N PRO A 752 16.27 -24.51 -34.96
CA PRO A 752 17.61 -23.99 -35.17
C PRO A 752 18.26 -23.62 -33.83
N VAL A 753 19.56 -23.93 -33.68
CA VAL A 753 20.34 -23.67 -32.46
C VAL A 753 21.60 -22.86 -32.77
N SER A 754 21.81 -21.76 -32.04
CA SER A 754 23.05 -20.97 -32.07
C SER A 754 23.59 -20.73 -30.67
N VAL A 755 24.88 -20.42 -30.57
CA VAL A 755 25.56 -20.11 -29.31
C VAL A 755 26.35 -18.82 -29.46
N SER A 756 26.14 -17.88 -28.54
CA SER A 756 26.97 -16.69 -28.39
C SER A 756 27.98 -16.91 -27.27
N ILE A 757 29.26 -16.72 -27.54
CA ILE A 757 30.33 -16.76 -26.53
C ILE A 757 31.07 -15.42 -26.56
N GLY A 758 31.05 -14.68 -25.45
CA GLY A 758 31.56 -13.31 -25.33
C GLY A 758 31.00 -12.34 -26.36
N GLY A 759 29.73 -12.51 -26.75
CA GLY A 759 29.07 -11.69 -27.76
C GLY A 759 29.31 -12.12 -29.20
N VAL A 760 30.15 -13.14 -29.45
CA VAL A 760 30.39 -13.68 -30.80
C VAL A 760 29.45 -14.86 -31.03
N GLU A 761 28.53 -14.74 -31.99
CA GLU A 761 27.61 -15.80 -32.40
C GLU A 761 28.31 -16.86 -33.26
N GLY A 762 28.00 -18.13 -33.00
CA GLY A 762 28.47 -19.28 -33.75
C GLY A 762 27.44 -20.42 -33.79
N PRO A 763 27.57 -21.36 -34.74
CA PRO A 763 26.68 -22.51 -34.81
C PRO A 763 26.96 -23.51 -33.69
N ALA A 764 25.93 -24.22 -33.24
CA ALA A 764 26.12 -25.42 -32.44
C ALA A 764 26.70 -26.54 -33.32
N GLN A 765 27.78 -27.20 -32.88
CA GLN A 765 28.29 -28.42 -33.51
C GLN A 765 27.40 -29.62 -33.23
N PHE A 766 26.76 -29.62 -32.05
CA PHE A 766 25.78 -30.59 -31.62
C PHE A 766 24.74 -29.88 -30.76
N ALA A 767 23.47 -30.23 -30.91
CA ALA A 767 22.39 -29.78 -30.05
C ALA A 767 21.34 -30.89 -29.95
N GLY A 768 21.12 -31.40 -28.74
CA GLY A 768 20.28 -32.57 -28.53
C GLY A 768 20.04 -32.88 -27.06
N ALA A 769 19.27 -33.93 -26.80
CA ALA A 769 19.10 -34.43 -25.44
C ALA A 769 20.46 -34.85 -24.84
N ALA A 770 20.70 -34.47 -23.59
CA ALA A 770 21.95 -34.74 -22.90
C ALA A 770 22.04 -36.25 -22.58
N PRO A 771 23.03 -36.99 -23.11
CA PRO A 771 23.11 -38.44 -22.96
C PRO A 771 23.18 -38.89 -21.49
N GLY A 772 22.33 -39.82 -21.09
CA GLY A 772 22.29 -40.36 -19.73
C GLY A 772 21.68 -39.42 -18.68
N GLN A 773 21.06 -38.32 -19.12
CA GLN A 773 20.26 -37.43 -18.29
C GLN A 773 18.77 -37.67 -18.50
N LEU A 774 17.93 -37.04 -17.68
CA LEU A 774 16.47 -37.05 -17.89
C LEU A 774 16.12 -36.35 -19.21
N ALA A 775 15.13 -36.90 -19.92
CA ALA A 775 14.47 -36.22 -21.02
C ALA A 775 13.96 -34.85 -20.54
N GLY A 776 14.31 -33.78 -21.26
CA GLY A 776 14.15 -32.40 -20.80
C GLY A 776 15.46 -31.69 -20.44
N VAL A 777 16.57 -32.43 -20.30
CA VAL A 777 17.91 -31.86 -20.18
C VAL A 777 18.60 -31.95 -21.53
N PHE A 778 19.02 -30.81 -22.07
CA PHE A 778 19.74 -30.73 -23.33
C PHE A 778 21.24 -30.53 -23.13
N GLN A 779 22.01 -30.92 -24.14
CA GLN A 779 23.42 -30.61 -24.31
C GLN A 779 23.64 -29.87 -25.64
N VAL A 780 24.46 -28.82 -25.61
CA VAL A 780 24.94 -28.11 -26.80
C VAL A 780 26.46 -28.09 -26.82
N ASN A 781 27.08 -28.50 -27.93
CA ASN A 781 28.52 -28.37 -28.14
C ASN A 781 28.81 -27.16 -29.01
N ALA A 782 29.72 -26.29 -28.58
CA ALA A 782 30.11 -25.08 -29.31
C ALA A 782 31.62 -24.89 -29.29
N VAL A 783 32.16 -24.28 -30.36
CA VAL A 783 33.58 -23.92 -30.45
C VAL A 783 33.79 -22.57 -29.78
N VAL A 784 34.79 -22.47 -28.90
CA VAL A 784 35.24 -21.20 -28.35
C VAL A 784 35.89 -20.38 -29.49
N PRO A 785 35.40 -19.17 -29.82
CA PRO A 785 35.93 -18.39 -30.93
C PRO A 785 37.43 -18.07 -30.77
N GLU A 786 38.21 -18.16 -31.86
CA GLU A 786 39.66 -17.89 -31.87
C GLU A 786 40.01 -16.44 -31.47
N ASN A 787 39.10 -15.52 -31.73
CA ASN A 787 39.28 -14.08 -31.63
C ASN A 787 38.57 -13.47 -30.40
N ILE A 788 38.11 -14.31 -29.47
CA ILE A 788 37.52 -13.84 -28.21
C ILE A 788 38.59 -13.36 -27.22
N GLN A 789 38.24 -12.36 -26.41
CA GLN A 789 39.03 -11.95 -25.26
C GLN A 789 38.99 -13.05 -24.19
N PRO A 790 40.13 -13.63 -23.78
CA PRO A 790 40.17 -14.58 -22.67
C PRO A 790 39.73 -13.94 -21.35
N GLY A 791 39.28 -14.76 -20.42
CA GLY A 791 38.82 -14.28 -19.11
C GLY A 791 38.24 -15.38 -18.25
N ALA A 792 38.21 -15.13 -16.94
CA ALA A 792 37.65 -16.05 -15.96
C ALA A 792 36.11 -16.15 -16.00
N ALA A 793 35.44 -15.20 -16.66
CA ALA A 793 33.98 -15.11 -16.73
C ALA A 793 33.54 -14.47 -18.05
N VAL A 794 33.58 -15.24 -19.13
CA VAL A 794 33.13 -14.86 -20.47
C VAL A 794 31.65 -15.22 -20.63
N PRO A 795 30.74 -14.28 -20.97
CA PRO A 795 29.32 -14.58 -21.12
C PRO A 795 29.01 -15.64 -22.19
N VAL A 796 28.03 -16.50 -21.93
CA VAL A 796 27.53 -17.49 -22.90
C VAL A 796 26.01 -17.51 -22.94
N VAL A 797 25.45 -17.56 -24.14
CA VAL A 797 24.00 -17.62 -24.39
C VAL A 797 23.71 -18.67 -25.45
N VAL A 798 22.75 -19.55 -25.20
CA VAL A 798 22.22 -20.48 -26.20
C VAL A 798 20.88 -19.96 -26.72
N ARG A 799 20.69 -20.01 -28.04
CA ARG A 799 19.40 -19.69 -28.68
C ARG A 799 18.82 -20.94 -29.32
N ILE A 800 17.55 -21.20 -29.06
CA ILE A 800 16.78 -22.30 -29.67
C ILE A 800 15.53 -21.69 -30.28
N SER A 801 15.29 -21.92 -31.57
CA SER A 801 14.12 -21.37 -32.29
C SER A 801 13.90 -19.86 -32.11
N GLY A 802 14.98 -19.09 -31.92
CA GLY A 802 14.95 -17.64 -31.68
C GLY A 802 14.82 -17.21 -30.21
N ASN A 803 14.49 -18.12 -29.28
CA ASN A 803 14.43 -17.83 -27.85
C ASN A 803 15.82 -18.02 -27.22
N ALA A 804 16.25 -17.07 -26.39
CA ALA A 804 17.58 -17.05 -25.78
C ALA A 804 17.55 -17.53 -24.33
N SER A 805 18.61 -18.21 -23.91
CA SER A 805 18.89 -18.49 -22.49
C SER A 805 19.23 -17.21 -21.73
N GLN A 806 19.24 -17.30 -20.40
CA GLN A 806 19.57 -16.17 -19.55
C GLN A 806 20.99 -15.65 -19.83
N ALA A 807 21.15 -14.32 -19.83
CA ALA A 807 22.40 -13.65 -20.22
C ALA A 807 23.53 -13.75 -19.18
N ALA A 808 23.21 -14.17 -17.94
CA ALA A 808 24.11 -14.12 -16.80
C ALA A 808 25.00 -15.36 -16.62
N ILE A 809 24.99 -16.31 -17.56
CA ILE A 809 25.85 -17.50 -17.50
C ILE A 809 27.21 -17.20 -18.14
N THR A 810 28.28 -17.68 -17.52
CA THR A 810 29.66 -17.46 -17.96
C THR A 810 30.45 -18.76 -18.09
N LEU A 811 31.52 -18.73 -18.88
CA LEU A 811 32.57 -19.74 -18.90
C LEU A 811 33.97 -19.10 -18.78
N ALA A 812 34.95 -19.85 -18.30
CA ALA A 812 36.34 -19.44 -18.28
C ALA A 812 37.03 -19.82 -19.60
N VAL A 813 37.79 -18.89 -20.18
CA VAL A 813 38.49 -19.02 -21.48
C VAL A 813 39.95 -18.57 -21.37
N GLN A 814 40.87 -19.29 -22.02
CA GLN A 814 42.30 -18.98 -22.13
C GLN A 814 42.79 -18.84 -23.58
#